data_AF-A0A842KGB8-F1
#
_entry.id   AF-A0A842KGB8-F1
#
_cell.length_a   1.000
_cell.length_b   1.000
_cell.length_c   1.000
_cell.angle_alpha   90.00
_cell.angle_beta   90.00
_cell.angle_gamma   90.00
#
_symmetry.space_group_name_H-M   'P 1'
#
loop_
_entity.id
_entity.type
_entity.pdbx_description
1 polymer ?
#
loop_
_entity_poly.entity_id
_entity_poly.type
_entity_poly.pdbx_seq_one_letter_code
_entity_poly.pdbx_strand_id
1 'polypeptide(L)'
;MKKYVLFVSFLFLLPNAITDDFIVENGQSIQDVIDSAREGDSIFIREGVYRENIIINKSLKIYGIGRVIIDGCGETAIKVKADFVNISGLEIFNSSDGVVIFEGKNGLIEKSRIYRGRYGIIGNKTIIKNCEIFECGGGILANNSYLEDCEIYKCGIGLEISQNNCISNLRIHTCGAGIYGEYSSNNLIEKCELYKCNNNQGEIFFINSLSNKIKDCNISYGSFGIKIVESKGIEIEECRIIKSRYGVKIESSHEIKIYKNLIKRCRFSIALEKSKDILINYNDIVGSEMYSIDASYSICNARRNYWGKIAPQKFHKKLSKIEYMPWLLEPIYENYSLKYYEKMCKNEEKEFEKISNEIKRLKIETDDFDPLVDIWVGICIKRARFPRKGLLEVKIDGKKNCSIFCGDEYPEIIFWENVDDKKQFVEISFNLGKKFNVYYDLATGGWFGDDFLGDEDGYGRIKHENYEIWFDIIYNDYDNDRLTYWEEVNIYHTNPYVSDYGIDYDGDGVAIEWEDKYGYDPFNPENHANIDTDNDGLSNLEEYMMRYDLSDPFAKDIFVEIDYMPQYRISNESIQMLCDAFSKHNITLHIKVDDELPYRERIYYKEARDFYWDYFLNGNANSPKHGIYHYLILVAYGPGARGGNAFVGYDNCDSILLACQYINDWRIGEKRKTAYASLIMHELGHNLGLFEDDFGGIDNESCNAPWLPGYWKYENYKSCLNYRYSFELVDYSDGSHGINDFNDWEKIDLTFFKNSYYYE
;
A
#
# COMPACT_ATOMS: atom_id res chain seq x y z
N MET A 1 41.27 10.22 -10.38
CA MET A 1 42.30 10.67 -11.34
C MET A 1 42.35 9.70 -12.51
N LYS A 2 42.07 10.20 -13.72
CA LYS A 2 42.40 9.67 -15.06
C LYS A 2 41.98 8.23 -15.42
N LYS A 3 40.84 8.11 -16.14
CA LYS A 3 40.66 7.27 -17.36
C LYS A 3 39.21 7.38 -17.89
N TYR A 4 38.89 8.51 -18.53
CA TYR A 4 37.83 8.57 -19.54
C TYR A 4 38.39 9.43 -20.67
N VAL A 5 38.89 8.75 -21.69
CA VAL A 5 39.56 9.32 -22.85
C VAL A 5 38.70 8.93 -24.05
N LEU A 6 38.29 9.96 -24.78
CA LEU A 6 37.75 9.97 -26.15
C LEU A 6 36.47 9.18 -26.44
N PHE A 7 35.34 9.89 -26.57
CA PHE A 7 34.35 9.61 -27.62
C PHE A 7 33.50 10.84 -27.99
N VAL A 8 34.08 12.05 -28.09
CA VAL A 8 33.42 13.22 -28.69
C VAL A 8 34.45 14.08 -29.42
N SER A 9 34.92 13.64 -30.58
CA SER A 9 35.53 14.51 -31.60
C SER A 9 35.78 13.74 -32.91
N PHE A 10 34.73 13.22 -33.55
CA PHE A 10 34.81 12.71 -34.92
C PHE A 10 33.49 12.99 -35.65
N LEU A 11 33.14 14.28 -35.78
CA LEU A 11 31.98 14.70 -36.58
C LEU A 11 32.30 15.75 -37.65
N PHE A 12 33.59 15.94 -38.00
CA PHE A 12 33.98 16.87 -39.05
C PHE A 12 35.16 16.36 -39.88
N LEU A 13 35.03 15.18 -40.48
CA LEU A 13 35.85 14.78 -41.63
C LEU A 13 35.01 13.89 -42.56
N LEU A 14 34.01 14.48 -43.23
CA LEU A 14 33.57 13.96 -44.52
C LEU A 14 34.19 14.86 -45.60
N PRO A 15 34.78 14.27 -46.67
CA PRO A 15 35.27 15.03 -47.80
C PRO A 15 34.12 15.81 -48.44
N ASN A 16 34.40 17.00 -48.96
CA ASN A 16 33.48 17.82 -49.75
C ASN A 16 33.00 17.03 -50.98
N ALA A 17 32.02 16.16 -50.82
CA ALA A 17 31.21 15.64 -51.89
C ALA A 17 30.20 16.75 -52.25
N ILE A 18 30.10 17.05 -53.53
CA ILE A 18 29.02 17.90 -54.06
C ILE A 18 27.72 17.12 -53.80
N THR A 19 26.91 17.61 -52.86
CA THR A 19 25.61 17.02 -52.52
C THR A 19 24.54 17.66 -53.40
N ASP A 20 23.80 16.85 -54.15
CA ASP A 20 22.62 17.32 -54.87
C ASP A 20 21.39 17.25 -53.94
N ASP A 21 20.54 18.28 -53.99
CA ASP A 21 19.28 18.32 -53.24
C ASP A 21 18.15 17.81 -54.14
N PHE A 22 17.54 16.70 -53.74
CA PHE A 22 16.37 16.12 -54.41
C PHE A 22 15.09 16.53 -53.66
N ILE A 23 14.02 16.79 -54.41
CA ILE A 23 12.69 17.08 -53.86
C ILE A 23 11.74 15.98 -54.32
N VAL A 24 11.02 15.37 -53.37
CA VAL A 24 9.92 14.44 -53.63
C VAL A 24 8.61 15.18 -53.38
N GLU A 25 7.85 15.44 -54.44
CA GLU A 25 6.52 16.03 -54.36
C GLU A 25 5.45 14.96 -54.08
N ASN A 26 4.27 15.39 -53.63
CA ASN A 26 3.15 14.48 -53.38
C ASN A 26 2.75 13.72 -54.67
N GLY A 27 2.68 12.39 -54.60
CA GLY A 27 2.40 11.50 -55.72
C GLY A 27 3.65 11.03 -56.50
N GLN A 28 4.85 11.48 -56.14
CA GLN A 28 6.10 10.90 -56.61
C GLN A 28 6.56 9.75 -55.71
N SER A 29 7.27 8.79 -56.29
CA SER A 29 7.88 7.65 -55.57
C SER A 29 9.10 8.13 -54.79
N ILE A 30 9.14 7.85 -53.48
CA ILE A 30 10.34 8.13 -52.67
C ILE A 30 11.47 7.18 -53.09
N GLN A 31 11.12 5.91 -53.38
CA GLN A 31 12.10 4.91 -53.80
C GLN A 31 12.81 5.27 -55.11
N ASP A 32 12.10 5.80 -56.11
CA ASP A 32 12.69 6.17 -57.41
C ASP A 32 13.76 7.27 -57.25
N VAL A 33 13.54 8.19 -56.31
CA VAL A 33 14.48 9.26 -55.98
C VAL A 33 15.70 8.71 -55.24
N ILE A 34 15.50 7.80 -54.28
CA ILE A 34 16.60 7.09 -53.61
C ILE A 34 17.46 6.31 -54.62
N ASP A 35 16.82 5.62 -55.57
CA ASP A 35 17.49 4.84 -56.61
C ASP A 35 18.34 5.72 -57.54
N SER A 36 17.92 6.96 -57.76
CA SER A 36 18.61 7.97 -58.60
C SER A 36 19.71 8.74 -57.86
N ALA A 37 19.60 8.88 -56.54
CA ALA A 37 20.55 9.62 -55.71
C ALA A 37 21.93 8.94 -55.61
N ARG A 38 22.95 9.72 -55.22
CA ARG A 38 24.31 9.25 -54.92
C ARG A 38 24.58 9.28 -53.42
N GLU A 39 25.63 8.58 -53.01
CA GLU A 39 26.12 8.61 -51.62
C GLU A 39 26.38 10.06 -51.17
N GLY A 40 25.79 10.46 -50.06
CA GLY A 40 25.92 11.77 -49.43
C GLY A 40 24.82 12.79 -49.78
N ASP A 41 23.96 12.49 -50.76
CA ASP A 41 22.89 13.39 -51.21
C ASP A 41 21.80 13.61 -50.16
N SER A 42 21.06 14.72 -50.33
CA SER A 42 19.93 15.08 -49.47
C SER A 42 18.61 14.95 -50.24
N ILE A 43 17.62 14.31 -49.63
CA ILE A 43 16.28 14.09 -50.18
C ILE A 43 15.28 14.81 -49.26
N PHE A 44 14.53 15.74 -49.83
CA PHE A 44 13.49 16.50 -49.14
C PHE A 44 12.11 16.02 -49.61
N ILE A 45 11.34 15.42 -48.72
CA ILE A 45 10.01 14.90 -49.01
C ILE A 45 9.00 15.95 -48.58
N ARG A 46 8.13 16.39 -49.49
CA ARG A 46 7.07 17.36 -49.19
C ARG A 46 5.87 16.69 -48.54
N GLU A 47 5.05 17.49 -47.88
CA GLU A 47 3.79 17.07 -47.26
C GLU A 47 2.95 16.18 -48.19
N GLY A 48 2.52 15.03 -47.67
CA GLY A 48 1.84 14.01 -48.46
C GLY A 48 1.72 12.68 -47.72
N VAL A 49 0.96 11.76 -48.31
CA VAL A 49 0.82 10.38 -47.84
C VAL A 49 1.45 9.46 -48.88
N TYR A 50 2.49 8.74 -48.47
CA TYR A 50 3.29 7.84 -49.28
C TYR A 50 3.03 6.41 -48.83
N ARG A 51 2.45 5.60 -49.71
CA ARG A 51 2.16 4.18 -49.46
C ARG A 51 3.21 3.33 -50.13
N GLU A 52 4.35 3.19 -49.46
CA GLU A 52 5.56 2.60 -50.01
C GLU A 52 6.35 1.85 -48.94
N ASN A 53 7.13 0.85 -49.37
CA ASN A 53 8.10 0.14 -48.56
C ASN A 53 9.51 0.51 -49.03
N ILE A 54 10.18 1.36 -48.27
CA ILE A 54 11.38 2.08 -48.70
C ILE A 54 12.64 1.31 -48.30
N ILE A 55 13.55 1.10 -49.24
CA ILE A 55 14.87 0.50 -49.02
C ILE A 55 15.96 1.54 -49.27
N ILE A 56 16.68 1.92 -48.21
CA ILE A 56 17.77 2.88 -48.25
C ILE A 56 19.10 2.12 -48.27
N ASN A 57 19.68 1.95 -49.46
CA ASN A 57 20.91 1.20 -49.70
C ASN A 57 22.15 2.08 -49.98
N LYS A 58 22.02 3.41 -49.80
CA LYS A 58 23.09 4.41 -49.92
C LYS A 58 23.09 5.31 -48.69
N SER A 59 24.23 5.85 -48.30
CA SER A 59 24.34 6.84 -47.22
C SER A 59 23.66 8.13 -47.67
N LEU A 60 22.50 8.45 -47.12
CA LEU A 60 21.64 9.54 -47.56
C LEU A 60 21.12 10.35 -46.39
N LYS A 61 20.72 11.60 -46.64
CA LYS A 61 19.98 12.43 -45.68
C LYS A 61 18.56 12.62 -46.18
N ILE A 62 17.56 12.24 -45.39
CA ILE A 62 16.16 12.25 -45.76
C ILE A 62 15.39 13.11 -44.77
N TYR A 63 14.71 14.14 -45.29
CA TYR A 63 14.04 15.17 -44.50
C TYR A 63 12.59 15.32 -44.94
N GLY A 64 11.65 15.21 -44.00
CA GLY A 64 10.27 15.63 -44.23
C GLY A 64 10.11 17.15 -44.10
N ILE A 65 9.36 17.75 -45.04
CA ILE A 65 8.98 19.16 -45.01
C ILE A 65 7.46 19.25 -44.94
N GLY A 66 6.94 19.67 -43.77
CA GLY A 66 5.51 19.64 -43.47
C GLY A 66 5.10 18.28 -42.92
N ARG A 67 3.84 17.90 -43.10
CA ARG A 67 3.33 16.61 -42.59
C ARG A 67 3.54 15.47 -43.61
N VAL A 68 4.67 14.78 -43.50
CA VAL A 68 5.01 13.64 -44.37
C VAL A 68 4.63 12.33 -43.69
N ILE A 69 3.74 11.56 -44.30
CA ILE A 69 3.24 10.30 -43.77
C ILE A 69 3.68 9.15 -44.67
N ILE A 70 4.35 8.15 -44.11
CA ILE A 70 4.73 6.91 -44.78
C ILE A 70 3.95 5.75 -44.17
N ASP A 71 3.12 5.11 -44.98
CA ASP A 71 2.30 3.95 -44.62
C ASP A 71 2.95 2.67 -45.17
N GLY A 72 3.44 1.82 -44.28
CA GLY A 72 4.11 0.56 -44.62
C GLY A 72 3.18 -0.50 -45.21
N CYS A 73 1.87 -0.27 -45.27
CA CYS A 73 0.88 -1.14 -45.91
C CYS A 73 0.92 -2.59 -45.39
N GLY A 74 1.29 -2.77 -44.12
CA GLY A 74 1.40 -4.09 -43.48
C GLY A 74 2.77 -4.73 -43.60
N GLU A 75 3.72 -4.16 -44.33
CA GLU A 75 5.14 -4.57 -44.38
C GLU A 75 6.04 -3.53 -43.70
N THR A 76 7.35 -3.77 -43.58
CA THR A 76 8.31 -2.77 -43.06
C THR A 76 8.26 -1.50 -43.91
N ALA A 77 7.97 -0.36 -43.29
CA ALA A 77 7.87 0.92 -43.98
C ALA A 77 9.23 1.44 -44.46
N ILE A 78 10.27 1.39 -43.61
CA ILE A 78 11.62 1.82 -43.97
C ILE A 78 12.67 0.81 -43.53
N LYS A 79 13.47 0.33 -44.48
CA LYS A 79 14.60 -0.56 -44.25
C LYS A 79 15.93 0.10 -44.66
N VAL A 80 16.76 0.39 -43.66
CA VAL A 80 18.03 1.10 -43.83
C VAL A 80 19.18 0.10 -43.89
N LYS A 81 19.72 -0.12 -45.10
CA LYS A 81 20.81 -1.07 -45.35
C LYS A 81 22.20 -0.42 -45.37
N ALA A 82 22.28 0.86 -45.72
CA ALA A 82 23.54 1.60 -45.74
C ALA A 82 23.91 2.19 -44.38
N ASP A 83 25.22 2.41 -44.20
CA ASP A 83 25.75 3.13 -43.05
C ASP A 83 25.47 4.64 -43.19
N PHE A 84 25.53 5.40 -42.08
CA PHE A 84 25.48 6.87 -42.08
C PHE A 84 24.24 7.51 -42.75
N VAL A 85 23.08 6.85 -42.65
CA VAL A 85 21.80 7.37 -43.14
C VAL A 85 21.14 8.24 -42.07
N ASN A 86 20.70 9.44 -42.45
CA ASN A 86 19.96 10.35 -41.58
C ASN A 86 18.50 10.46 -42.01
N ILE A 87 17.57 10.27 -41.09
CA ILE A 87 16.12 10.39 -41.31
C ILE A 87 15.56 11.40 -40.32
N SER A 88 14.76 12.37 -40.78
CA SER A 88 14.20 13.40 -39.92
C SER A 88 12.83 13.89 -40.37
N GLY A 89 11.94 14.16 -39.43
CA GLY A 89 10.67 14.86 -39.70
C GLY A 89 9.59 14.03 -40.38
N LEU A 90 9.50 12.72 -40.10
CA LEU A 90 8.54 11.81 -40.76
C LEU A 90 7.53 11.21 -39.77
N GLU A 91 6.29 11.02 -40.20
CA GLU A 91 5.30 10.12 -39.57
C GLU A 91 5.33 8.77 -40.30
N ILE A 92 5.62 7.67 -39.61
CA ILE A 92 5.83 6.35 -40.23
C ILE A 92 5.02 5.29 -39.46
N PHE A 93 4.21 4.48 -40.13
CA PHE A 93 3.35 3.52 -39.43
C PHE A 93 2.93 2.31 -40.27
N ASN A 94 2.17 1.39 -39.62
CA ASN A 94 1.47 0.25 -40.23
C ASN A 94 2.40 -0.82 -40.82
N SER A 95 3.13 -1.51 -39.94
CA SER A 95 4.08 -2.57 -40.33
C SER A 95 3.89 -3.84 -39.50
N SER A 96 3.93 -5.02 -40.13
CA SER A 96 3.82 -6.31 -39.41
C SER A 96 5.07 -6.70 -38.61
N ASP A 97 6.20 -6.03 -38.85
CA ASP A 97 7.49 -6.25 -38.17
C ASP A 97 8.00 -4.93 -37.56
N GLY A 98 9.25 -4.53 -37.80
CA GLY A 98 9.72 -3.18 -37.48
C GLY A 98 9.18 -2.14 -38.46
N VAL A 99 8.67 -1.00 -37.97
CA VAL A 99 8.29 0.15 -38.82
C VAL A 99 9.53 0.75 -39.48
N VAL A 100 10.59 0.95 -38.70
CA VAL A 100 11.92 1.35 -39.19
C VAL A 100 12.97 0.36 -38.71
N ILE A 101 13.73 -0.21 -39.65
CA ILE A 101 14.78 -1.20 -39.34
C ILE A 101 16.13 -0.71 -39.84
N PHE A 102 17.10 -0.59 -38.94
CA PHE A 102 18.49 -0.29 -39.25
C PHE A 102 19.33 -1.58 -39.31
N GLU A 103 19.72 -1.99 -40.51
CA GLU A 103 20.73 -3.02 -40.77
C GLU A 103 22.14 -2.41 -40.93
N GLY A 104 22.21 -1.19 -41.47
CA GLY A 104 23.43 -0.37 -41.53
C GLY A 104 23.77 0.32 -40.21
N LYS A 105 25.02 0.77 -40.07
CA LYS A 105 25.59 1.34 -38.84
C LYS A 105 25.61 2.87 -38.86
N ASN A 106 25.60 3.46 -37.68
CA ASN A 106 25.66 4.91 -37.45
C ASN A 106 24.52 5.67 -38.16
N GLY A 107 23.36 5.03 -38.33
CA GLY A 107 22.17 5.72 -38.79
C GLY A 107 21.63 6.66 -37.72
N LEU A 108 21.10 7.81 -38.13
CA LEU A 108 20.39 8.76 -37.29
C LEU A 108 18.91 8.77 -37.70
N ILE A 109 18.02 8.64 -36.73
CA ILE A 109 16.62 9.02 -36.88
C ILE A 109 16.27 10.04 -35.81
N GLU A 110 15.67 11.16 -36.24
CA GLU A 110 15.25 12.20 -35.30
C GLU A 110 13.91 12.85 -35.65
N LYS A 111 13.27 13.51 -34.67
CA LYS A 111 12.09 14.37 -34.89
C LYS A 111 10.96 13.68 -35.66
N SER A 112 10.78 12.38 -35.41
CA SER A 112 9.88 11.53 -36.19
C SER A 112 8.88 10.84 -35.27
N ARG A 113 7.70 10.52 -35.82
CA ARG A 113 6.63 9.80 -35.12
C ARG A 113 6.49 8.41 -35.72
N ILE A 114 6.62 7.37 -34.91
CA ILE A 114 6.66 5.98 -35.36
C ILE A 114 5.63 5.16 -34.57
N TYR A 115 4.68 4.52 -35.24
CA TYR A 115 3.59 3.85 -34.53
C TYR A 115 2.99 2.66 -35.26
N ARG A 116 2.22 1.82 -34.55
CA ARG A 116 1.49 0.66 -35.11
C ARG A 116 2.40 -0.32 -35.87
N GLY A 117 3.45 -0.75 -35.19
CA GLY A 117 4.31 -1.84 -35.64
C GLY A 117 4.40 -2.97 -34.62
N ARG A 118 4.93 -4.13 -35.02
CA ARG A 118 5.41 -5.11 -34.03
C ARG A 118 6.55 -4.50 -33.23
N TYR A 119 7.49 -3.84 -33.90
CA TYR A 119 8.40 -2.88 -33.27
C TYR A 119 8.30 -1.51 -33.95
N GLY A 120 8.43 -0.43 -33.20
CA GLY A 120 8.57 0.91 -33.80
C GLY A 120 9.91 1.03 -34.52
N ILE A 121 11.01 0.97 -33.77
CA ILE A 121 12.37 1.04 -34.32
C ILE A 121 13.18 -0.18 -33.90
N ILE A 122 13.82 -0.84 -34.87
CA ILE A 122 14.85 -1.84 -34.61
C ILE A 122 16.21 -1.23 -34.95
N GLY A 123 16.99 -0.91 -33.92
CA GLY A 123 18.25 -0.18 -34.00
C GLY A 123 19.47 -1.00 -33.59
N ASN A 124 20.50 -1.00 -34.45
CA ASN A 124 21.81 -1.59 -34.16
C ASN A 124 22.90 -0.60 -34.56
N LYS A 125 23.63 -0.07 -33.58
CA LYS A 125 24.57 1.06 -33.77
C LYS A 125 23.86 2.28 -34.36
N THR A 126 22.71 2.62 -33.80
CA THR A 126 21.84 3.69 -34.28
C THR A 126 21.79 4.84 -33.27
N ILE A 127 21.59 6.06 -33.76
CA ILE A 127 21.33 7.26 -32.98
C ILE A 127 19.84 7.58 -33.16
N ILE A 128 19.08 7.62 -32.07
CA ILE A 128 17.63 7.89 -32.06
C ILE A 128 17.41 9.11 -31.16
N LYS A 129 16.87 10.21 -31.70
CA LYS A 129 16.70 11.46 -30.94
C LYS A 129 15.37 12.14 -31.17
N ASN A 130 14.76 12.73 -30.15
CA ASN A 130 13.56 13.56 -30.35
C ASN A 130 12.43 12.83 -31.10
N CYS A 131 12.26 11.53 -30.88
CA CYS A 131 11.25 10.73 -31.56
C CYS A 131 10.09 10.41 -30.61
N GLU A 132 8.90 10.27 -31.18
CA GLU A 132 7.69 9.79 -30.49
C GLU A 132 7.37 8.38 -31.02
N ILE A 133 7.34 7.38 -30.15
CA ILE A 133 7.08 5.98 -30.52
C ILE A 133 5.90 5.45 -29.73
N PHE A 134 4.84 5.00 -30.39
CA PHE A 134 3.63 4.60 -29.67
C PHE A 134 2.79 3.53 -30.37
N GLU A 135 1.88 2.89 -29.62
CA GLU A 135 0.97 1.86 -30.17
C GLU A 135 1.71 0.71 -30.87
N CYS A 136 2.86 0.27 -30.34
CA CYS A 136 3.66 -0.83 -30.91
C CYS A 136 3.70 -2.04 -29.97
N GLY A 137 3.97 -3.24 -30.50
CA GLY A 137 4.30 -4.40 -29.67
C GLY A 137 5.53 -4.12 -28.79
N GLY A 138 6.63 -3.68 -29.40
CA GLY A 138 7.79 -3.06 -28.75
C GLY A 138 8.05 -1.66 -29.33
N GLY A 139 8.37 -0.67 -28.51
CA GLY A 139 8.69 0.67 -28.99
C GLY A 139 10.00 0.68 -29.76
N ILE A 140 11.10 0.41 -29.05
CA ILE A 140 12.44 0.37 -29.64
C ILE A 140 13.18 -0.90 -29.20
N LEU A 141 13.85 -1.57 -30.12
CA LEU A 141 14.86 -2.60 -29.84
C LEU A 141 16.25 -2.00 -30.10
N ALA A 142 17.09 -1.91 -29.07
CA ALA A 142 18.36 -1.19 -29.12
C ALA A 142 19.59 -2.07 -28.81
N ASN A 143 20.58 -2.02 -29.71
CA ASN A 143 21.92 -2.59 -29.50
C ASN A 143 23.01 -1.58 -29.89
N ASN A 144 24.03 -1.39 -29.06
CA ASN A 144 25.12 -0.44 -29.26
C ASN A 144 24.64 0.95 -29.72
N SER A 145 23.49 1.40 -29.22
CA SER A 145 22.78 2.56 -29.73
C SER A 145 22.79 3.72 -28.74
N TYR A 146 22.59 4.92 -29.26
CA TYR A 146 22.45 6.14 -28.48
C TYR A 146 21.01 6.66 -28.60
N LEU A 147 20.32 6.79 -27.49
CA LEU A 147 18.93 7.22 -27.42
C LEU A 147 18.82 8.48 -26.55
N GLU A 148 18.21 9.54 -27.06
CA GLU A 148 18.09 10.81 -26.34
C GLU A 148 16.76 11.51 -26.63
N ASP A 149 16.14 12.16 -25.64
CA ASP A 149 14.98 13.04 -25.82
C ASP A 149 13.77 12.39 -26.52
N CYS A 150 13.53 11.09 -26.34
CA CYS A 150 12.39 10.40 -26.97
C CYS A 150 11.25 10.13 -25.98
N GLU A 151 10.03 10.10 -26.50
CA GLU A 151 8.82 9.71 -25.77
C GLU A 151 8.28 8.39 -26.31
N ILE A 152 8.04 7.41 -25.42
CA ILE A 152 7.56 6.07 -25.78
C ILE A 152 6.35 5.71 -24.94
N TYR A 153 5.22 5.38 -25.57
CA TYR A 153 4.00 5.10 -24.82
C TYR A 153 3.02 4.14 -25.50
N LYS A 154 2.12 3.53 -24.71
CA LYS A 154 1.12 2.56 -25.22
C LYS A 154 1.75 1.42 -26.01
N CYS A 155 2.93 0.96 -25.59
CA CYS A 155 3.62 -0.17 -26.19
C CYS A 155 3.58 -1.39 -25.26
N GLY A 156 3.62 -2.61 -25.80
CA GLY A 156 3.79 -3.80 -24.97
C GLY A 156 5.10 -3.74 -24.17
N ILE A 157 6.21 -3.46 -24.85
CA ILE A 157 7.51 -3.11 -24.24
C ILE A 157 7.90 -1.72 -24.75
N GLY A 158 8.22 -0.77 -23.88
CA GLY A 158 8.68 0.56 -24.30
C GLY A 158 10.03 0.48 -25.02
N LEU A 159 11.04 0.00 -24.31
CA LEU A 159 12.41 -0.11 -24.81
C LEU A 159 13.03 -1.45 -24.43
N GLU A 160 13.40 -2.25 -25.42
CA GLU A 160 14.16 -3.48 -25.24
C GLU A 160 15.65 -3.22 -25.51
N ILE A 161 16.51 -3.58 -24.56
CA ILE A 161 17.95 -3.27 -24.63
C ILE A 161 18.81 -4.52 -24.54
N SER A 162 19.86 -4.51 -25.36
CA SER A 162 20.90 -5.54 -25.35
C SER A 162 22.21 -5.01 -24.77
N GLN A 163 23.16 -4.55 -25.57
CA GLN A 163 24.51 -4.22 -25.08
C GLN A 163 24.98 -2.82 -25.43
N ASN A 164 25.74 -2.21 -24.51
CA ASN A 164 26.47 -0.94 -24.70
C ASN A 164 25.60 0.21 -25.22
N ASN A 165 24.34 0.29 -24.77
CA ASN A 165 23.48 1.41 -25.10
C ASN A 165 23.72 2.57 -24.12
N CYS A 166 23.60 3.79 -24.63
CA CYS A 166 23.56 5.01 -23.83
C CYS A 166 22.19 5.65 -24.03
N ILE A 167 21.40 5.69 -22.96
CA ILE A 167 19.99 6.05 -22.96
C ILE A 167 19.83 7.21 -22.00
N SER A 168 19.41 8.37 -22.51
CA SER A 168 19.33 9.60 -21.72
C SER A 168 18.06 10.38 -21.98
N ASN A 169 17.45 10.96 -20.95
CA ASN A 169 16.32 11.87 -21.09
C ASN A 169 15.14 11.28 -21.89
N LEU A 170 14.83 10.00 -21.67
CA LEU A 170 13.64 9.38 -22.24
C LEU A 170 12.45 9.51 -21.32
N ARG A 171 11.26 9.64 -21.90
CA ARG A 171 9.98 9.53 -21.19
C ARG A 171 9.24 8.28 -21.66
N ILE A 172 9.07 7.31 -20.78
CA ILE A 172 8.42 6.03 -21.09
C ILE A 172 7.22 5.86 -20.17
N HIS A 173 6.02 5.71 -20.73
CA HIS A 173 4.82 5.59 -19.89
C HIS A 173 3.73 4.75 -20.53
N THR A 174 2.81 4.23 -19.70
CA THR A 174 1.64 3.48 -20.20
C THR A 174 2.03 2.32 -21.11
N CYS A 175 3.17 1.68 -20.83
CA CYS A 175 3.63 0.49 -21.54
C CYS A 175 3.40 -0.76 -20.68
N GLY A 176 3.52 -1.97 -21.23
CA GLY A 176 3.53 -3.18 -20.41
C GLY A 176 4.80 -3.25 -19.54
N ALA A 177 5.97 -3.25 -20.18
CA ALA A 177 7.26 -3.02 -19.52
C ALA A 177 7.88 -1.71 -20.03
N GLY A 178 8.49 -0.91 -19.15
CA GLY A 178 9.13 0.34 -19.56
C GLY A 178 10.43 0.08 -20.31
N ILE A 179 11.46 -0.37 -19.59
CA ILE A 179 12.74 -0.82 -20.14
C ILE A 179 12.94 -2.29 -19.79
N TYR A 180 13.09 -3.14 -20.80
CA TYR A 180 13.34 -4.57 -20.65
C TYR A 180 14.76 -4.93 -21.13
N GLY A 181 15.52 -5.67 -20.32
CA GLY A 181 16.85 -6.14 -20.68
C GLY A 181 17.07 -7.59 -20.26
N GLU A 182 17.11 -8.48 -21.25
CA GLU A 182 17.44 -9.90 -21.08
C GLU A 182 18.82 -10.19 -21.67
N TYR A 183 19.70 -10.84 -20.91
CA TYR A 183 21.11 -11.03 -21.30
C TYR A 183 21.81 -9.70 -21.68
N SER A 184 21.35 -8.60 -21.09
CA SER A 184 21.80 -7.24 -21.41
C SER A 184 23.09 -6.91 -20.68
N SER A 185 23.94 -6.05 -21.26
CA SER A 185 25.15 -5.62 -20.55
C SER A 185 25.70 -4.25 -20.92
N ASN A 186 26.37 -3.62 -19.95
CA ASN A 186 27.08 -2.35 -20.10
C ASN A 186 26.21 -1.20 -20.62
N ASN A 187 24.91 -1.21 -20.29
CA ASN A 187 24.01 -0.13 -20.65
C ASN A 187 24.04 0.97 -19.57
N LEU A 188 23.98 2.23 -20.01
CA LEU A 188 23.78 3.40 -19.16
C LEU A 188 22.38 3.95 -19.44
N ILE A 189 21.53 3.97 -18.42
CA ILE A 189 20.20 4.58 -18.42
C ILE A 189 20.27 5.77 -17.47
N GLU A 190 20.14 6.98 -18.00
CA GLU A 190 20.24 8.20 -17.19
C GLU A 190 19.13 9.21 -17.44
N LYS A 191 18.68 9.92 -16.39
CA LYS A 191 17.72 11.03 -16.51
C LYS A 191 16.40 10.66 -17.19
N CYS A 192 16.01 9.40 -17.14
CA CYS A 192 14.77 8.94 -17.75
C CYS A 192 13.61 9.06 -16.77
N GLU A 193 12.42 9.36 -17.29
CA GLU A 193 11.15 9.32 -16.58
C GLU A 193 10.38 8.06 -17.01
N LEU A 194 10.07 7.19 -16.05
CA LEU A 194 9.28 5.98 -16.24
C LEU A 194 8.06 6.03 -15.32
N TYR A 195 6.87 5.96 -15.89
CA TYR A 195 5.62 6.17 -15.17
C TYR A 195 4.49 5.30 -15.70
N LYS A 196 3.84 4.54 -14.80
CA LYS A 196 2.67 3.71 -15.12
C LYS A 196 2.93 2.72 -16.26
N CYS A 197 4.08 2.05 -16.28
CA CYS A 197 4.25 0.87 -17.10
C CYS A 197 3.74 -0.36 -16.32
N ASN A 198 2.63 -0.94 -16.78
CA ASN A 198 1.89 -1.97 -16.05
C ASN A 198 1.86 -3.31 -16.79
N ASN A 199 2.68 -4.24 -16.28
CA ASN A 199 2.62 -5.70 -16.37
C ASN A 199 3.52 -6.25 -15.24
N ASN A 200 3.47 -7.57 -14.95
CA ASN A 200 4.30 -8.29 -13.96
C ASN A 200 5.84 -8.21 -14.13
N GLN A 201 6.32 -7.32 -15.02
CA GLN A 201 7.70 -7.17 -15.46
C GLN A 201 8.37 -5.92 -14.83
N GLY A 202 7.69 -4.76 -14.79
CA GLY A 202 8.16 -3.54 -14.11
C GLY A 202 8.50 -2.36 -15.02
N GLU A 203 8.79 -1.19 -14.41
CA GLU A 203 9.25 0.01 -15.13
C GLU A 203 10.63 -0.24 -15.74
N ILE A 204 11.57 -0.81 -14.96
CA ILE A 204 12.83 -1.33 -15.48
C ILE A 204 12.98 -2.79 -15.04
N PHE A 205 13.17 -3.70 -15.99
CA PHE A 205 13.32 -5.12 -15.72
C PHE A 205 14.60 -5.69 -16.34
N PHE A 206 15.47 -6.24 -15.49
CA PHE A 206 16.66 -6.97 -15.90
C PHE A 206 16.58 -8.45 -15.54
N ILE A 207 16.88 -9.30 -16.53
CA ILE A 207 17.01 -10.75 -16.38
C ILE A 207 18.37 -11.17 -16.94
N ASN A 208 19.10 -12.02 -16.21
CA ASN A 208 20.37 -12.60 -16.69
C ASN A 208 21.38 -11.55 -17.20
N SER A 209 21.39 -10.37 -16.58
CA SER A 209 22.05 -9.16 -17.11
C SER A 209 23.27 -8.74 -16.29
N LEU A 210 24.21 -8.06 -16.94
CA LEU A 210 25.55 -7.78 -16.39
C LEU A 210 25.95 -6.30 -16.51
N SER A 211 26.40 -5.70 -15.41
CA SER A 211 27.10 -4.40 -15.45
C SER A 211 26.28 -3.24 -16.06
N ASN A 212 24.97 -3.21 -15.85
CA ASN A 212 24.12 -2.08 -16.27
C ASN A 212 24.03 -1.03 -15.16
N LYS A 213 23.88 0.24 -15.56
CA LYS A 213 23.77 1.38 -14.64
C LYS A 213 22.50 2.18 -14.90
N ILE A 214 21.74 2.41 -13.84
CA ILE A 214 20.56 3.28 -13.80
C ILE A 214 20.94 4.50 -12.94
N LYS A 215 20.81 5.70 -13.49
CA LYS A 215 21.25 6.93 -12.83
C LYS A 215 20.27 8.08 -12.97
N ASP A 216 19.99 8.82 -11.90
CA ASP A 216 19.23 10.08 -11.99
C ASP A 216 17.85 9.93 -12.66
N CYS A 217 17.24 8.74 -12.55
CA CYS A 217 15.94 8.45 -13.19
C CYS A 217 14.78 8.68 -12.20
N ASN A 218 13.62 9.07 -12.73
CA ASN A 218 12.38 9.17 -11.98
C ASN A 218 11.47 7.99 -12.36
N ILE A 219 11.17 7.13 -11.41
CA ILE A 219 10.50 5.84 -11.63
C ILE A 219 9.31 5.78 -10.68
N SER A 220 8.10 5.58 -11.19
CA SER A 220 6.93 5.62 -10.33
C SER A 220 5.71 4.87 -10.85
N TYR A 221 4.84 4.44 -9.94
CA TYR A 221 3.55 3.80 -10.27
C TYR A 221 3.67 2.49 -11.08
N GLY A 222 4.70 1.70 -10.82
CA GLY A 222 4.83 0.34 -11.37
C GLY A 222 4.58 -0.75 -10.32
N SER A 223 4.15 -1.94 -10.76
CA SER A 223 4.14 -3.15 -9.91
C SER A 223 5.54 -3.46 -9.38
N PHE A 224 6.53 -3.26 -10.23
CA PHE A 224 7.94 -3.22 -9.85
C PHE A 224 8.55 -1.94 -10.43
N GLY A 225 9.09 -1.05 -9.59
CA GLY A 225 9.86 0.09 -10.06
C GLY A 225 11.13 -0.38 -10.77
N ILE A 226 11.95 -1.16 -10.07
CA ILE A 226 13.09 -1.85 -10.69
C ILE A 226 13.08 -3.31 -10.27
N LYS A 227 13.02 -4.23 -11.24
CA LYS A 227 13.10 -5.67 -11.03
C LYS A 227 14.41 -6.23 -11.59
N ILE A 228 15.11 -7.03 -10.78
CA ILE A 228 16.42 -7.59 -11.12
C ILE A 228 16.43 -9.07 -10.77
N VAL A 229 16.58 -9.93 -11.79
CA VAL A 229 16.54 -11.38 -11.66
C VAL A 229 17.82 -11.98 -12.27
N GLU A 230 18.46 -12.91 -11.55
CA GLU A 230 19.64 -13.66 -12.00
C GLU A 230 20.76 -12.78 -12.60
N SER A 231 20.92 -11.57 -12.06
CA SER A 231 21.77 -10.54 -12.65
C SER A 231 22.94 -10.17 -11.74
N LYS A 232 23.95 -9.52 -12.33
CA LYS A 232 25.18 -9.17 -11.64
C LYS A 232 25.68 -7.77 -11.96
N GLY A 233 26.18 -7.06 -10.95
CA GLY A 233 26.93 -5.82 -11.18
C GLY A 233 26.04 -4.64 -11.56
N ILE A 234 24.76 -4.67 -11.18
CA ILE A 234 23.82 -3.57 -11.48
C ILE A 234 24.02 -2.43 -10.48
N GLU A 235 24.11 -1.19 -10.98
CA GLU A 235 24.22 0.01 -10.15
C GLU A 235 22.98 0.90 -10.31
N ILE A 236 22.34 1.27 -9.20
CA ILE A 236 21.20 2.19 -9.12
C ILE A 236 21.65 3.40 -8.28
N GLU A 237 21.82 4.55 -8.92
CA GLU A 237 22.36 5.76 -8.31
C GLU A 237 21.49 7.00 -8.54
N GLU A 238 21.34 7.86 -7.53
CA GLU A 238 20.73 9.20 -7.70
C GLU A 238 19.28 9.18 -8.24
N CYS A 239 18.59 8.04 -8.18
CA CYS A 239 17.23 7.87 -8.69
C CYS A 239 16.15 8.22 -7.67
N ARG A 240 14.96 8.55 -8.17
CA ARG A 240 13.72 8.71 -7.40
C ARG A 240 12.79 7.55 -7.76
N ILE A 241 12.46 6.72 -6.78
CA ILE A 241 11.60 5.54 -6.95
C ILE A 241 10.41 5.69 -6.01
N ILE A 242 9.23 5.94 -6.54
CA ILE A 242 8.10 6.45 -5.76
C ILE A 242 6.82 5.66 -6.07
N LYS A 243 5.99 5.35 -5.05
CA LYS A 243 4.64 4.82 -5.26
C LYS A 243 4.59 3.57 -6.15
N SER A 244 5.45 2.59 -5.86
CA SER A 244 5.47 1.30 -6.57
C SER A 244 5.18 0.18 -5.57
N ARG A 245 4.54 -0.93 -5.99
CA ARG A 245 4.32 -2.09 -5.10
C ARG A 245 5.66 -2.60 -4.59
N TYR A 246 6.60 -2.84 -5.49
CA TYR A 246 8.01 -3.02 -5.15
C TYR A 246 8.82 -1.85 -5.68
N GLY A 247 9.51 -1.10 -4.82
CA GLY A 247 10.45 -0.05 -5.26
C GLY A 247 11.60 -0.68 -6.04
N VAL A 248 12.36 -1.55 -5.38
CA VAL A 248 13.40 -2.38 -6.02
C VAL A 248 13.25 -3.84 -5.57
N LYS A 249 13.04 -4.76 -6.51
CA LYS A 249 13.00 -6.21 -6.25
C LYS A 249 14.23 -6.88 -6.85
N ILE A 250 14.94 -7.67 -6.05
CA ILE A 250 16.17 -8.38 -6.42
C ILE A 250 16.02 -9.85 -6.09
N GLU A 251 16.23 -10.71 -7.07
CA GLU A 251 16.06 -12.16 -6.97
C GLU A 251 17.28 -12.88 -7.55
N SER A 252 17.83 -13.84 -6.79
CA SER A 252 18.94 -14.70 -7.22
C SER A 252 20.13 -13.94 -7.84
N SER A 253 20.41 -12.73 -7.35
CA SER A 253 21.34 -11.78 -7.97
C SER A 253 22.49 -11.43 -7.03
N HIS A 254 23.58 -10.87 -7.58
CA HIS A 254 24.72 -10.48 -6.76
C HIS A 254 25.53 -9.28 -7.28
N GLU A 255 26.35 -8.68 -6.41
CA GLU A 255 27.11 -7.47 -6.71
C GLU A 255 26.22 -6.28 -7.15
N ILE A 256 25.06 -6.12 -6.50
CA ILE A 256 24.12 -5.01 -6.78
C ILE A 256 24.39 -3.85 -5.83
N LYS A 257 24.41 -2.62 -6.36
CA LYS A 257 24.59 -1.40 -5.57
C LYS A 257 23.40 -0.46 -5.73
N ILE A 258 22.78 -0.08 -4.62
CA ILE A 258 21.70 0.89 -4.52
C ILE A 258 22.18 2.01 -3.61
N TYR A 259 22.47 3.18 -4.16
CA TYR A 259 23.01 4.28 -3.38
C TYR A 259 22.60 5.67 -3.86
N LYS A 260 22.45 6.62 -2.93
CA LYS A 260 22.01 7.99 -3.20
C LYS A 260 20.61 8.12 -3.79
N ASN A 261 19.73 7.16 -3.54
CA ASN A 261 18.37 7.18 -4.08
C ASN A 261 17.37 7.73 -3.06
N LEU A 262 16.27 8.28 -3.56
CA LEU A 262 15.05 8.48 -2.78
C LEU A 262 14.05 7.39 -3.15
N ILE A 263 13.75 6.50 -2.21
CA ILE A 263 12.74 5.44 -2.33
C ILE A 263 11.60 5.79 -1.37
N LYS A 264 10.42 6.11 -1.90
CA LYS A 264 9.37 6.75 -1.09
C LYS A 264 7.98 6.19 -1.39
N ARG A 265 7.20 5.90 -0.33
CA ARG A 265 5.81 5.45 -0.45
C ARG A 265 5.67 4.23 -1.36
N CYS A 266 6.54 3.25 -1.19
CA CYS A 266 6.43 1.95 -1.86
C CYS A 266 5.90 0.93 -0.86
N ARG A 267 5.10 -0.05 -1.29
CA ARG A 267 4.61 -1.12 -0.40
C ARG A 267 5.79 -1.90 0.18
N PHE A 268 6.66 -2.38 -0.69
CA PHE A 268 7.97 -2.91 -0.36
C PHE A 268 9.05 -2.01 -0.97
N SER A 269 9.76 -1.22 -0.16
CA SER A 269 10.77 -0.31 -0.71
C SER A 269 11.91 -1.07 -1.38
N ILE A 270 12.48 -2.06 -0.70
CA ILE A 270 13.49 -2.95 -1.26
C ILE A 270 13.17 -4.38 -0.83
N ALA A 271 13.03 -5.28 -1.80
CA ALA A 271 12.79 -6.69 -1.58
C ALA A 271 13.96 -7.52 -2.13
N LEU A 272 14.49 -8.44 -1.32
CA LEU A 272 15.64 -9.29 -1.62
C LEU A 272 15.28 -10.76 -1.46
N GLU A 273 15.57 -11.57 -2.47
CA GLU A 273 15.43 -13.02 -2.40
C GLU A 273 16.69 -13.71 -2.93
N LYS A 274 17.23 -14.67 -2.15
CA LYS A 274 18.36 -15.53 -2.53
C LYS A 274 19.56 -14.77 -3.11
N SER A 275 19.80 -13.55 -2.62
CA SER A 275 20.74 -12.60 -3.21
C SER A 275 21.90 -12.27 -2.25
N LYS A 276 23.09 -12.03 -2.78
CA LYS A 276 24.31 -11.79 -1.97
C LYS A 276 25.14 -10.64 -2.52
N ASP A 277 26.08 -10.13 -1.73
CA ASP A 277 26.95 -9.02 -2.13
C ASP A 277 26.13 -7.78 -2.57
N ILE A 278 25.04 -7.50 -1.84
CA ILE A 278 24.17 -6.36 -2.06
C ILE A 278 24.59 -5.20 -1.18
N LEU A 279 24.73 -4.01 -1.76
CA LEU A 279 25.08 -2.78 -1.06
C LEU A 279 23.95 -1.76 -1.19
N ILE A 280 23.30 -1.42 -0.07
CA ILE A 280 22.23 -0.43 -0.02
C ILE A 280 22.70 0.68 0.92
N ASN A 281 23.34 1.75 0.43
CA ASN A 281 23.88 2.79 1.33
C ASN A 281 23.55 4.19 0.85
N TYR A 282 23.41 5.12 1.79
CA TYR A 282 23.14 6.52 1.50
C TYR A 282 21.85 6.70 0.70
N ASN A 283 20.79 6.01 1.05
CA ASN A 283 19.47 6.23 0.46
C ASN A 283 18.53 6.84 1.49
N ASP A 284 17.56 7.60 1.01
CA ASP A 284 16.38 7.99 1.78
C ASP A 284 15.27 7.00 1.47
N ILE A 285 14.93 6.15 2.43
CA ILE A 285 13.87 5.14 2.32
C ILE A 285 12.76 5.57 3.28
N VAL A 286 11.68 6.16 2.75
CA VAL A 286 10.73 6.92 3.58
C VAL A 286 9.29 6.51 3.30
N GLY A 287 8.52 6.30 4.37
CA GLY A 287 7.08 5.99 4.29
C GLY A 287 6.81 4.70 3.52
N SER A 288 7.57 3.64 3.79
CA SER A 288 7.25 2.31 3.24
C SER A 288 5.94 1.82 3.86
N GLU A 289 5.01 1.31 3.05
CA GLU A 289 3.68 0.93 3.56
C GLU A 289 3.75 -0.42 4.30
N MET A 290 4.48 -1.40 3.74
CA MET A 290 4.68 -2.73 4.35
C MET A 290 6.10 -2.97 4.86
N TYR A 291 7.14 -2.94 4.03
CA TYR A 291 8.52 -3.12 4.50
C TYR A 291 9.50 -2.16 3.83
N SER A 292 10.39 -1.56 4.63
CA SER A 292 11.54 -0.80 4.12
C SER A 292 12.61 -1.71 3.52
N ILE A 293 12.82 -2.87 4.15
CA ILE A 293 13.54 -4.01 3.57
C ILE A 293 12.74 -5.28 3.89
N ASP A 294 12.45 -6.04 2.86
CA ASP A 294 11.99 -7.43 2.94
C ASP A 294 13.10 -8.34 2.40
N ALA A 295 13.65 -9.24 3.22
CA ALA A 295 14.80 -10.05 2.83
C ALA A 295 14.66 -11.52 3.19
N SER A 296 14.67 -12.38 2.17
CA SER A 296 14.66 -13.84 2.29
C SER A 296 15.94 -14.46 1.73
N TYR A 297 16.63 -15.29 2.52
CA TYR A 297 17.86 -16.01 2.14
C TYR A 297 18.96 -15.12 1.53
N SER A 298 19.08 -13.88 2.01
CA SER A 298 19.91 -12.85 1.38
C SER A 298 20.97 -12.25 2.29
N ILE A 299 22.08 -11.79 1.72
CA ILE A 299 23.18 -11.10 2.43
C ILE A 299 23.34 -9.69 1.86
N CYS A 300 23.18 -8.68 2.73
CA CYS A 300 23.21 -7.28 2.32
C CYS A 300 23.87 -6.39 3.38
N ASN A 301 24.61 -5.38 2.92
CA ASN A 301 25.04 -4.25 3.73
C ASN A 301 24.15 -3.03 3.39
N ALA A 302 23.13 -2.83 4.23
CA ALA A 302 22.16 -1.75 4.20
C ALA A 302 22.46 -0.60 5.19
N ARG A 303 23.73 -0.38 5.55
CA ARG A 303 24.10 0.69 6.50
C ARG A 303 23.99 2.08 5.88
N ARG A 304 23.97 3.11 6.71
CA ARG A 304 24.03 4.53 6.31
C ARG A 304 22.87 4.95 5.41
N ASN A 305 21.69 4.39 5.59
CA ASN A 305 20.46 4.90 4.98
C ASN A 305 19.68 5.71 6.01
N TYR A 306 18.92 6.69 5.52
CA TYR A 306 17.83 7.29 6.27
C TYR A 306 16.57 6.46 6.04
N TRP A 307 15.88 6.09 7.11
CA TRP A 307 14.75 5.15 7.06
C TRP A 307 13.40 5.82 7.33
N GLY A 308 13.32 7.14 7.20
CA GLY A 308 12.16 7.94 7.64
C GLY A 308 12.07 8.14 9.15
N LYS A 309 12.72 7.28 9.95
CA LYS A 309 12.85 7.37 11.41
C LYS A 309 14.28 6.96 11.86
N ILE A 310 14.50 6.92 13.17
CA ILE A 310 15.76 6.48 13.80
C ILE A 310 16.07 5.01 13.48
N ALA A 311 15.14 4.20 12.99
CA ALA A 311 15.40 2.84 12.52
C ALA A 311 14.48 2.52 11.33
N PRO A 312 14.76 1.47 10.54
CA PRO A 312 13.79 0.92 9.60
C PRO A 312 12.44 0.71 10.28
N GLN A 313 11.38 1.33 9.74
CA GLN A 313 10.06 1.31 10.38
C GLN A 313 9.45 -0.09 10.37
N LYS A 314 9.60 -0.80 9.26
CA LYS A 314 9.12 -2.17 9.08
C LYS A 314 10.20 -2.95 8.32
N PHE A 315 10.68 -4.06 8.89
CA PHE A 315 11.83 -4.81 8.39
C PHE A 315 11.57 -6.32 8.51
N HIS A 316 11.52 -7.03 7.38
CA HIS A 316 11.35 -8.47 7.35
C HIS A 316 12.66 -9.17 6.97
N LYS A 317 12.98 -10.24 7.70
CA LYS A 317 14.27 -10.94 7.61
C LYS A 317 14.12 -12.45 7.83
N LYS A 318 13.95 -13.20 6.75
CA LYS A 318 13.87 -14.67 6.74
C LYS A 318 15.22 -15.28 6.34
N LEU A 319 15.93 -15.90 7.29
CA LEU A 319 17.22 -16.58 7.06
C LEU A 319 18.26 -15.72 6.29
N SER A 320 18.22 -14.41 6.52
CA SER A 320 19.06 -13.42 5.84
C SER A 320 20.12 -12.85 6.79
N LYS A 321 21.21 -12.27 6.26
CA LYS A 321 22.19 -11.48 7.02
C LYS A 321 22.23 -10.05 6.48
N ILE A 322 21.56 -9.12 7.17
CA ILE A 322 21.47 -7.73 6.75
C ILE A 322 22.16 -6.83 7.80
N GLU A 323 23.20 -6.12 7.39
CA GLU A 323 23.82 -5.07 8.21
C GLU A 323 23.10 -3.75 7.95
N TYR A 324 22.36 -3.18 8.89
CA TYR A 324 21.60 -1.94 8.68
C TYR A 324 22.00 -0.78 9.62
N MET A 325 22.76 -1.07 10.68
CA MET A 325 23.31 -0.06 11.59
C MET A 325 24.78 0.30 11.25
N PRO A 326 25.19 1.58 11.32
CA PRO A 326 24.41 2.75 11.75
C PRO A 326 23.50 3.30 10.65
N TRP A 327 22.41 3.96 11.03
CA TRP A 327 21.50 4.70 10.15
C TRP A 327 21.82 6.20 10.12
N LEU A 328 21.24 6.92 9.17
CA LEU A 328 21.23 8.38 9.14
C LEU A 328 20.02 8.92 9.90
N LEU A 329 20.16 10.06 10.56
CA LEU A 329 19.11 10.66 11.39
C LEU A 329 18.25 11.69 10.64
N GLU A 330 18.73 12.16 9.49
CA GLU A 330 18.05 13.14 8.65
C GLU A 330 18.06 12.65 7.20
N PRO A 331 17.02 12.97 6.40
CA PRO A 331 17.01 12.66 4.98
C PRO A 331 18.11 13.44 4.25
N ILE A 332 18.82 12.77 3.34
CA ILE A 332 19.83 13.37 2.49
C ILE A 332 19.20 14.05 1.27
N TYR A 333 18.16 13.46 0.69
CA TYR A 333 17.57 13.79 -0.62
C TYR A 333 16.12 14.27 -0.55
N GLU A 334 15.36 13.96 0.51
CA GLU A 334 13.97 14.41 0.65
C GLU A 334 13.87 15.95 0.73
N ASN A 335 14.77 16.58 1.49
CA ASN A 335 14.82 18.04 1.71
C ASN A 335 15.29 18.85 0.49
N TYR A 336 15.88 18.21 -0.52
CA TYR A 336 16.29 18.89 -1.77
C TYR A 336 15.08 19.19 -2.69
N SER A 337 13.91 18.58 -2.45
CA SER A 337 12.79 18.60 -3.41
C SER A 337 11.84 19.80 -3.32
N LEU A 338 11.56 20.35 -2.14
CA LEU A 338 10.55 21.42 -1.98
C LEU A 338 10.97 22.76 -2.60
N LYS A 339 12.24 23.16 -2.48
CA LYS A 339 12.71 24.49 -2.93
C LYS A 339 12.94 24.61 -4.44
N TYR A 340 13.08 23.50 -5.15
CA TYR A 340 13.33 23.49 -6.61
C TYR A 340 12.03 23.31 -7.41
N TYR A 341 11.09 22.48 -6.91
CA TYR A 341 9.78 22.24 -7.54
C TYR A 341 8.84 23.46 -7.45
N GLU A 342 8.77 24.15 -6.30
CA GLU A 342 7.97 25.39 -6.19
C GLU A 342 8.43 26.49 -7.15
N LYS A 343 9.68 26.40 -7.65
CA LYS A 343 10.28 27.36 -8.58
C LYS A 343 10.08 26.96 -10.05
N MET A 344 9.93 25.67 -10.38
CA MET A 344 9.61 25.19 -11.72
C MET A 344 8.10 25.19 -12.01
N CYS A 345 7.26 24.71 -11.09
CA CYS A 345 5.80 24.68 -11.30
C CYS A 345 5.20 26.08 -11.51
N LYS A 346 5.76 27.11 -10.84
CA LYS A 346 5.32 28.51 -11.03
C LYS A 346 5.69 29.12 -12.38
N ASN A 347 6.63 28.54 -13.12
CA ASN A 347 7.02 29.00 -14.45
C ASN A 347 6.30 28.21 -15.56
N GLU A 348 5.95 26.94 -15.34
CA GLU A 348 5.25 26.09 -16.31
C GLU A 348 3.71 26.27 -16.30
N GLU A 349 3.10 26.62 -15.17
CA GLU A 349 1.65 26.95 -15.11
C GLU A 349 1.27 28.12 -16.04
N LYS A 350 2.21 29.04 -16.33
CA LYS A 350 1.98 30.17 -17.24
C LYS A 350 2.09 29.83 -18.73
N GLU A 351 2.71 28.72 -19.10
CA GLU A 351 2.74 28.24 -20.49
C GLU A 351 1.69 27.16 -20.76
N PHE A 352 1.34 26.35 -19.75
CA PHE A 352 0.33 25.29 -19.87
C PHE A 352 -1.11 25.84 -20.02
N GLU A 353 -1.41 27.00 -19.43
CA GLU A 353 -2.69 27.71 -19.63
C GLU A 353 -2.91 28.17 -21.08
N LYS A 354 -1.82 28.29 -21.87
CA LYS A 354 -1.87 28.73 -23.27
C LYS A 354 -2.11 27.56 -24.24
N ILE A 355 -1.65 26.36 -23.88
CA ILE A 355 -1.78 25.12 -24.68
C ILE A 355 -3.10 24.38 -24.38
N SER A 356 -3.56 24.47 -23.13
CA SER A 356 -4.84 23.90 -22.64
C SER A 356 -6.08 24.35 -23.43
N ASN A 357 -6.06 25.55 -24.01
CA ASN A 357 -7.20 26.10 -24.73
C ASN A 357 -7.37 25.59 -26.18
N GLU A 358 -6.34 24.97 -26.78
CA GLU A 358 -6.44 24.35 -28.12
C GLU A 358 -6.69 22.83 -28.08
N ILE A 359 -6.28 22.15 -27.00
CA ILE A 359 -6.45 20.69 -26.84
C ILE A 359 -7.90 20.30 -26.49
N LYS A 360 -8.75 21.26 -26.08
CA LYS A 360 -10.19 21.06 -25.79
C LYS A 360 -11.05 20.63 -26.99
N ARG A 361 -10.49 20.31 -28.16
CA ARG A 361 -11.26 19.99 -29.38
C ARG A 361 -11.09 18.60 -29.99
N LEU A 362 -10.37 17.68 -29.36
CA LEU A 362 -10.29 16.30 -29.87
C LEU A 362 -10.50 15.29 -28.73
N LYS A 363 -11.74 14.81 -28.62
CA LYS A 363 -12.16 13.72 -27.72
C LYS A 363 -12.13 12.39 -28.49
N ILE A 364 -11.38 11.41 -27.98
CA ILE A 364 -11.63 9.97 -28.13
C ILE A 364 -11.29 9.35 -26.76
N GLU A 365 -12.26 8.68 -26.16
CA GLU A 365 -12.28 8.15 -24.79
C GLU A 365 -11.85 6.67 -24.76
N THR A 366 -11.02 6.29 -23.79
CA THR A 366 -11.17 5.09 -22.92
C THR A 366 -10.29 5.32 -21.68
N ASP A 367 -10.86 5.97 -20.67
CA ASP A 367 -10.23 6.36 -19.40
C ASP A 367 -11.06 5.78 -18.23
N ASP A 368 -11.41 4.50 -18.24
CA ASP A 368 -12.45 3.93 -17.35
C ASP A 368 -11.89 2.79 -16.50
N PHE A 369 -11.97 2.90 -15.16
CA PHE A 369 -11.51 1.86 -14.22
C PHE A 369 -12.47 0.66 -14.16
N ASP A 370 -13.75 0.86 -14.48
CA ASP A 370 -14.73 -0.21 -14.58
C ASP A 370 -15.58 0.01 -15.85
N PRO A 371 -15.26 -0.67 -16.96
CA PRO A 371 -16.01 -0.51 -18.20
C PRO A 371 -17.42 -1.12 -18.16
N LEU A 372 -17.82 -1.79 -17.07
CA LEU A 372 -19.15 -2.40 -16.93
C LEU A 372 -20.18 -1.40 -16.38
N VAL A 373 -19.75 -0.45 -15.54
CA VAL A 373 -20.62 0.50 -14.84
C VAL A 373 -19.90 1.83 -14.57
N ASP A 374 -20.65 2.95 -14.56
CA ASP A 374 -20.12 4.19 -13.98
C ASP A 374 -19.89 3.97 -12.47
N ILE A 375 -18.74 4.38 -11.94
CA ILE A 375 -18.35 4.15 -10.55
C ILE A 375 -18.95 5.22 -9.63
N TRP A 376 -19.54 4.73 -8.56
CA TRP A 376 -20.02 5.43 -7.39
C TRP A 376 -19.23 4.90 -6.21
N VAL A 377 -18.74 5.80 -5.38
CA VAL A 377 -18.09 5.45 -4.12
C VAL A 377 -19.07 5.69 -2.99
N GLY A 378 -19.20 4.69 -2.12
CA GLY A 378 -20.03 4.68 -0.94
C GLY A 378 -19.18 4.65 0.32
N ILE A 379 -19.45 5.55 1.26
CA ILE A 379 -18.84 5.48 2.59
C ILE A 379 -19.86 4.96 3.57
N CYS A 380 -19.66 3.73 4.04
CA CYS A 380 -20.50 3.08 5.03
C CYS A 380 -20.04 3.44 6.44
N ILE A 381 -20.85 4.16 7.21
CA ILE A 381 -20.62 4.41 8.63
C ILE A 381 -21.18 3.22 9.41
N LYS A 382 -20.29 2.36 9.92
CA LYS A 382 -20.64 1.15 10.66
C LYS A 382 -20.98 1.44 12.12
N ARG A 383 -20.20 2.32 12.76
CA ARG A 383 -20.38 2.75 14.14
C ARG A 383 -19.98 4.21 14.30
N ALA A 384 -20.74 4.95 15.10
CA ALA A 384 -20.47 6.36 15.39
C ALA A 384 -20.66 6.64 16.88
N ARG A 385 -19.59 7.04 17.57
CA ARG A 385 -19.62 7.42 18.98
C ARG A 385 -19.39 8.92 19.16
N PHE A 386 -20.41 9.58 19.70
CA PHE A 386 -20.46 11.01 19.97
C PHE A 386 -20.94 11.24 21.41
N PRO A 387 -20.08 11.73 22.33
CA PRO A 387 -20.46 11.90 23.75
C PRO A 387 -21.66 12.83 23.96
N ARG A 388 -21.89 13.72 23.00
CA ARG A 388 -23.01 14.63 22.91
C ARG A 388 -23.40 14.76 21.45
N LYS A 389 -24.62 15.21 21.19
CA LYS A 389 -25.12 15.47 19.85
C LYS A 389 -24.10 16.27 19.00
N GLY A 390 -23.58 15.66 17.95
CA GLY A 390 -22.56 16.25 17.08
C GLY A 390 -22.77 15.89 15.61
N LEU A 391 -22.18 16.70 14.72
CA LEU A 391 -22.31 16.58 13.28
C LEU A 391 -21.08 15.85 12.73
N LEU A 392 -21.31 14.78 11.97
CA LEU A 392 -20.34 14.22 11.04
C LEU A 392 -20.58 14.83 9.66
N GLU A 393 -19.58 15.52 9.13
CA GLU A 393 -19.56 15.93 7.71
C GLU A 393 -18.58 15.02 6.96
N VAL A 394 -19.05 14.40 5.88
CA VAL A 394 -18.25 13.58 4.96
C VAL A 394 -18.26 14.25 3.60
N LYS A 395 -17.11 14.35 2.93
CA LYS A 395 -17.05 14.77 1.53
C LYS A 395 -16.40 13.69 0.69
N ILE A 396 -17.00 13.39 -0.46
CA ILE A 396 -16.46 12.50 -1.49
C ILE A 396 -16.28 13.37 -2.74
N ASP A 397 -15.03 13.54 -3.17
CA ASP A 397 -14.67 14.45 -4.28
C ASP A 397 -15.27 15.86 -4.15
N GLY A 398 -15.27 16.36 -2.91
CA GLY A 398 -15.77 17.69 -2.55
C GLY A 398 -17.29 17.80 -2.42
N LYS A 399 -18.07 16.80 -2.83
CA LYS A 399 -19.53 16.74 -2.60
C LYS A 399 -19.81 16.37 -1.15
N LYS A 400 -20.72 17.11 -0.51
CA LYS A 400 -20.90 17.11 0.94
C LYS A 400 -22.11 16.28 1.37
N ASN A 401 -21.86 15.35 2.28
CA ASN A 401 -22.82 14.54 3.01
C ASN A 401 -22.72 14.83 4.52
N CYS A 402 -23.83 14.71 5.25
CA CYS A 402 -23.89 15.07 6.67
C CYS A 402 -24.86 14.16 7.44
N SER A 403 -24.47 13.77 8.66
CA SER A 403 -25.36 13.11 9.62
C SER A 403 -25.07 13.60 11.04
N ILE A 404 -26.06 13.48 11.94
CA ILE A 404 -25.94 13.88 13.34
C ILE A 404 -26.08 12.64 14.20
N PHE A 405 -25.11 12.43 15.09
CA PHE A 405 -25.06 11.29 16.01
C PHE A 405 -25.02 11.75 17.47
N CYS A 406 -25.50 10.92 18.39
CA CYS A 406 -25.47 11.15 19.82
C CYS A 406 -25.46 9.84 20.62
N GLY A 407 -24.44 9.64 21.44
CA GLY A 407 -24.19 8.37 22.12
C GLY A 407 -23.33 7.46 21.25
N ASP A 408 -23.47 6.15 21.44
CA ASP A 408 -22.81 5.12 20.65
C ASP A 408 -23.89 4.45 19.79
N GLU A 409 -23.79 4.63 18.47
CA GLU A 409 -24.79 4.21 17.49
C GLU A 409 -24.15 3.31 16.42
N TYR A 410 -24.92 2.33 15.93
CA TYR A 410 -24.56 1.46 14.79
C TYR A 410 -25.50 1.76 13.62
N PRO A 411 -25.27 2.85 12.88
CA PRO A 411 -26.29 3.40 11.98
C PRO A 411 -26.37 2.70 10.63
N GLU A 412 -25.30 2.02 10.19
CA GLU A 412 -25.19 1.38 8.86
C GLU A 412 -25.61 2.30 7.69
N ILE A 413 -25.28 3.58 7.79
CA ILE A 413 -25.62 4.59 6.76
C ILE A 413 -24.52 4.62 5.71
N ILE A 414 -24.90 4.61 4.44
CA ILE A 414 -23.97 4.75 3.32
C ILE A 414 -24.16 6.10 2.63
N PHE A 415 -23.08 6.87 2.49
CA PHE A 415 -23.05 8.09 1.69
C PHE A 415 -22.51 7.77 0.29
N TRP A 416 -23.40 7.74 -0.70
CA TRP A 416 -23.06 7.45 -2.09
C TRP A 416 -22.80 8.71 -2.90
N GLU A 417 -21.72 8.72 -3.67
CA GLU A 417 -21.45 9.75 -4.66
C GLU A 417 -20.89 9.14 -5.94
N ASN A 418 -21.42 9.57 -7.08
CA ASN A 418 -20.82 9.33 -8.39
C ASN A 418 -19.47 10.08 -8.47
N VAL A 419 -18.42 9.37 -8.90
CA VAL A 419 -17.04 9.86 -8.97
C VAL A 419 -16.56 9.94 -10.42
N ASP A 420 -15.37 10.53 -10.62
CA ASP A 420 -14.76 10.62 -11.95
C ASP A 420 -13.89 9.39 -12.19
N ASP A 421 -14.44 8.40 -12.91
CA ASP A 421 -13.84 7.07 -13.16
C ASP A 421 -12.56 7.13 -14.01
N LYS A 422 -12.16 8.34 -14.41
CA LYS A 422 -10.87 8.65 -15.05
C LYS A 422 -9.76 8.90 -14.04
N LYS A 423 -10.10 9.11 -12.77
CA LYS A 423 -9.15 9.39 -11.68
C LYS A 423 -9.00 8.17 -10.82
N GLN A 424 -7.77 7.72 -10.68
CA GLN A 424 -7.45 6.57 -9.83
C GLN A 424 -7.83 6.81 -8.36
N PHE A 425 -7.68 8.05 -7.86
CA PHE A 425 -7.92 8.35 -6.46
C PHE A 425 -9.13 9.25 -6.27
N VAL A 426 -10.02 8.84 -5.38
CA VAL A 426 -11.15 9.63 -4.87
C VAL A 426 -10.74 10.26 -3.55
N GLU A 427 -10.81 11.58 -3.43
CA GLU A 427 -10.52 12.27 -2.17
C GLU A 427 -11.75 12.21 -1.27
N ILE A 428 -11.58 11.63 -0.09
CA ILE A 428 -12.60 11.53 0.93
C ILE A 428 -12.15 12.33 2.15
N SER A 429 -13.04 13.14 2.72
CA SER A 429 -12.73 13.84 3.97
C SER A 429 -13.84 13.76 4.99
N PHE A 430 -13.45 13.48 6.22
CA PHE A 430 -14.29 13.48 7.40
C PHE A 430 -14.01 14.73 8.22
N ASN A 431 -15.05 15.36 8.75
CA ASN A 431 -14.91 16.51 9.63
C ASN A 431 -15.71 16.29 10.91
N LEU A 432 -14.95 16.16 12.01
CA LEU A 432 -15.41 15.92 13.37
C LEU A 432 -14.95 17.07 14.31
N GLY A 433 -14.86 18.30 13.79
CA GLY A 433 -14.19 19.43 14.45
C GLY A 433 -12.70 19.54 14.09
N LYS A 434 -12.11 18.43 13.62
CA LYS A 434 -10.85 18.34 12.88
C LYS A 434 -11.11 17.65 11.54
N LYS A 435 -10.42 18.08 10.47
CA LYS A 435 -10.49 17.45 9.15
C LYS A 435 -9.53 16.25 9.10
N PHE A 436 -10.04 15.11 8.65
CA PHE A 436 -9.31 13.89 8.32
C PHE A 436 -9.54 13.59 6.84
N ASN A 437 -8.53 13.14 6.11
CA ASN A 437 -8.61 12.85 4.69
C ASN A 437 -8.06 11.45 4.40
N VAL A 438 -8.81 10.69 3.62
CA VAL A 438 -8.38 9.41 3.04
C VAL A 438 -8.52 9.48 1.52
N TYR A 439 -7.69 8.73 0.82
CA TYR A 439 -7.63 8.68 -0.64
C TYR A 439 -7.90 7.24 -1.05
N TYR A 440 -9.06 7.03 -1.65
CA TYR A 440 -9.54 5.71 -2.08
C TYR A 440 -9.06 5.39 -3.50
N ASP A 441 -8.44 4.23 -3.72
CA ASP A 441 -7.91 3.77 -5.01
C ASP A 441 -8.97 2.94 -5.74
N LEU A 442 -9.52 3.49 -6.83
CA LEU A 442 -10.53 2.81 -7.66
C LEU A 442 -10.00 1.54 -8.34
N ALA A 443 -8.68 1.36 -8.41
CA ALA A 443 -8.07 0.21 -9.05
C ALA A 443 -7.83 -0.96 -8.10
N THR A 444 -7.76 -0.71 -6.79
CA THR A 444 -7.31 -1.74 -5.83
C THR A 444 -8.15 -1.78 -4.56
N GLY A 445 -9.37 -1.23 -4.58
CA GLY A 445 -10.34 -1.33 -3.47
C GLY A 445 -9.93 -0.67 -2.13
N GLY A 446 -8.69 -0.21 -1.99
CA GLY A 446 -8.07 0.22 -0.74
C GLY A 446 -7.90 1.73 -0.65
N TRP A 447 -7.37 2.19 0.47
CA TRP A 447 -7.19 3.61 0.76
C TRP A 447 -6.03 3.89 1.73
N PHE A 448 -5.57 5.13 1.70
CA PHE A 448 -4.53 5.64 2.59
C PHE A 448 -4.79 7.10 2.96
N GLY A 449 -4.10 7.63 3.97
CA GLY A 449 -4.21 9.03 4.35
C GLY A 449 -4.03 9.22 5.85
N ASP A 450 -5.01 9.88 6.47
CA ASP A 450 -5.13 9.95 7.92
C ASP A 450 -5.54 8.60 8.56
N ASP A 451 -6.10 7.69 7.76
CA ASP A 451 -6.35 6.27 8.07
C ASP A 451 -5.77 5.45 6.91
N PHE A 452 -5.12 4.32 7.22
CA PHE A 452 -4.46 3.45 6.24
C PHE A 452 -4.31 2.01 6.74
N LEU A 453 -4.19 1.06 5.82
CA LEU A 453 -4.03 -0.35 6.17
C LEU A 453 -2.84 -0.60 7.12
N GLY A 454 -3.13 -1.17 8.29
CA GLY A 454 -2.14 -1.50 9.33
C GLY A 454 -1.64 -0.28 10.11
N ASP A 455 -2.47 0.74 10.30
CA ASP A 455 -2.29 1.74 11.34
C ASP A 455 -2.63 1.18 12.74
N GLU A 456 -2.33 1.95 13.79
CA GLU A 456 -2.40 1.45 15.18
C GLU A 456 -3.84 1.35 15.71
N ASP A 457 -4.81 1.97 15.05
CA ASP A 457 -6.21 1.98 15.49
C ASP A 457 -7.17 1.16 14.61
N GLY A 458 -6.68 0.60 13.50
CA GLY A 458 -7.41 -0.34 12.67
C GLY A 458 -7.93 0.33 11.40
N TYR A 459 -8.09 -0.48 10.36
CA TYR A 459 -8.37 0.01 9.02
C TYR A 459 -9.84 0.38 8.83
N GLY A 460 -10.10 1.68 8.64
CA GLY A 460 -11.45 2.23 8.57
C GLY A 460 -11.93 2.81 9.90
N ARG A 461 -11.04 3.42 10.68
CA ARG A 461 -11.37 4.03 11.97
C ARG A 461 -10.79 5.43 12.11
N ILE A 462 -11.57 6.33 12.69
CA ILE A 462 -11.12 7.69 13.03
C ILE A 462 -11.40 7.96 14.50
N LYS A 463 -10.34 8.25 15.26
CA LYS A 463 -10.42 8.68 16.66
C LYS A 463 -10.02 10.14 16.82
N HIS A 464 -10.84 10.93 17.52
CA HIS A 464 -10.51 12.30 17.86
C HIS A 464 -11.14 12.74 19.18
N GLU A 465 -10.32 13.11 20.17
CA GLU A 465 -10.79 13.42 21.53
C GLU A 465 -11.66 12.28 22.07
N ASN A 466 -12.97 12.50 22.22
CA ASN A 466 -13.94 11.51 22.69
C ASN A 466 -14.88 11.04 21.55
N TYR A 467 -14.57 11.39 20.30
CA TYR A 467 -15.31 10.96 19.12
C TYR A 467 -14.62 9.76 18.48
N GLU A 468 -15.43 8.83 17.98
CA GLU A 468 -14.94 7.66 17.26
C GLU A 468 -15.90 7.33 16.12
N ILE A 469 -15.35 7.09 14.94
CA ILE A 469 -16.08 6.66 13.75
C ILE A 469 -15.44 5.40 13.22
N TRP A 470 -16.26 4.39 12.96
CA TRP A 470 -15.90 3.23 12.15
C TRP A 470 -16.58 3.35 10.81
N PHE A 471 -15.80 3.21 9.75
CA PHE A 471 -16.29 3.29 8.39
C PHE A 471 -15.68 2.21 7.51
N ASP A 472 -16.31 2.01 6.38
CA ASP A 472 -15.78 1.19 5.29
C ASP A 472 -16.03 1.95 3.99
N ILE A 473 -15.14 1.79 3.02
CA ILE A 473 -15.32 2.37 1.71
C ILE A 473 -15.71 1.24 0.76
N ILE A 474 -16.83 1.44 0.08
CA ILE A 474 -17.38 0.52 -0.90
C ILE A 474 -17.62 1.29 -2.20
N TYR A 475 -17.95 0.56 -3.25
CA TYR A 475 -18.31 1.10 -4.55
C TYR A 475 -19.37 0.18 -5.17
N ASN A 476 -19.99 0.60 -6.28
CA ASN A 476 -20.90 -0.24 -7.04
C ASN A 476 -20.10 -1.08 -8.05
N ASP A 477 -19.61 -2.23 -7.61
CA ASP A 477 -19.16 -3.31 -8.48
C ASP A 477 -20.33 -3.99 -9.19
N TYR A 478 -20.04 -4.67 -10.30
CA TYR A 478 -21.05 -5.27 -11.17
C TYR A 478 -21.76 -6.47 -10.52
N ASP A 479 -21.01 -7.33 -9.82
CA ASP A 479 -21.50 -8.59 -9.23
C ASP A 479 -21.54 -8.60 -7.69
N ASN A 480 -21.13 -7.52 -7.03
CA ASN A 480 -21.27 -7.27 -5.59
C ASN A 480 -20.43 -8.20 -4.69
N ASP A 481 -19.20 -8.50 -5.08
CA ASP A 481 -18.26 -9.26 -4.27
C ASP A 481 -17.18 -8.44 -3.54
N ARG A 482 -17.18 -7.13 -3.74
CA ARG A 482 -16.29 -6.12 -3.17
C ARG A 482 -14.90 -6.05 -3.84
N LEU A 483 -14.63 -6.83 -4.88
CA LEU A 483 -13.39 -6.76 -5.67
C LEU A 483 -13.55 -5.86 -6.89
N THR A 484 -12.60 -4.94 -7.10
CA THR A 484 -12.76 -3.96 -8.18
C THR A 484 -12.63 -4.69 -9.50
N TYR A 485 -13.33 -4.23 -10.55
CA TYR A 485 -13.13 -4.75 -11.90
C TYR A 485 -11.64 -4.83 -12.28
N TRP A 486 -10.87 -3.83 -11.83
CA TRP A 486 -9.43 -3.80 -12.07
C TRP A 486 -8.67 -4.92 -11.35
N GLU A 487 -8.98 -5.20 -10.09
CA GLU A 487 -8.45 -6.34 -9.32
C GLU A 487 -8.76 -7.66 -10.00
N GLU A 488 -10.03 -7.89 -10.32
CA GLU A 488 -10.46 -9.13 -10.94
C GLU A 488 -9.77 -9.37 -12.28
N VAL A 489 -9.69 -8.36 -13.15
CA VAL A 489 -9.11 -8.53 -14.49
C VAL A 489 -7.58 -8.58 -14.46
N ASN A 490 -6.93 -7.77 -13.62
CA ASN A 490 -5.48 -7.51 -13.71
C ASN A 490 -4.66 -8.10 -12.57
N ILE A 491 -5.26 -8.38 -11.42
CA ILE A 491 -4.57 -8.91 -10.24
C ILE A 491 -4.93 -10.39 -10.04
N TYR A 492 -6.21 -10.68 -9.87
CA TYR A 492 -6.70 -12.02 -9.50
C TYR A 492 -7.05 -12.88 -10.71
N HIS A 493 -7.26 -12.27 -11.87
CA HIS A 493 -7.70 -12.94 -13.10
C HIS A 493 -8.99 -13.77 -12.92
N THR A 494 -9.89 -13.26 -12.08
CA THR A 494 -11.26 -13.77 -11.89
C THR A 494 -12.20 -13.13 -12.92
N ASN A 495 -13.50 -13.43 -12.84
CA ASN A 495 -14.46 -13.02 -13.85
C ASN A 495 -15.41 -11.94 -13.29
N PRO A 496 -15.31 -10.67 -13.75
CA PRO A 496 -16.05 -9.51 -13.20
C PRO A 496 -17.56 -9.49 -13.45
N TYR A 497 -18.11 -10.64 -13.81
CA TYR A 497 -19.54 -10.88 -14.00
C TYR A 497 -20.08 -11.93 -13.01
N VAL A 498 -19.22 -12.48 -12.15
CA VAL A 498 -19.49 -13.62 -11.29
C VAL A 498 -18.82 -13.39 -9.95
N SER A 499 -19.65 -13.04 -8.96
CA SER A 499 -19.24 -12.80 -7.58
C SER A 499 -18.34 -13.91 -7.02
N ASP A 500 -17.17 -13.49 -6.53
CA ASP A 500 -16.20 -14.29 -5.79
C ASP A 500 -16.41 -14.26 -4.28
N TYR A 501 -17.45 -13.56 -3.80
CA TYR A 501 -17.69 -13.31 -2.38
C TYR A 501 -17.78 -14.62 -1.57
N GLY A 502 -16.96 -14.73 -0.53
CA GLY A 502 -16.93 -15.89 0.35
C GLY A 502 -16.22 -17.11 -0.22
N ILE A 503 -15.55 -16.98 -1.39
CA ILE A 503 -14.70 -18.04 -1.93
C ILE A 503 -13.34 -17.99 -1.23
N ASP A 504 -12.94 -19.14 -0.68
CA ASP A 504 -11.58 -19.44 -0.21
C ASP A 504 -10.87 -20.20 -1.34
N TYR A 505 -10.03 -19.49 -2.10
CA TYR A 505 -9.47 -19.99 -3.35
C TYR A 505 -8.29 -20.96 -3.12
N ASP A 506 -7.53 -20.79 -2.06
CA ASP A 506 -6.35 -21.60 -1.75
C ASP A 506 -6.55 -22.61 -0.60
N GLY A 507 -7.69 -22.53 0.09
CA GLY A 507 -8.16 -23.48 1.09
C GLY A 507 -7.54 -23.28 2.47
N ASP A 508 -7.09 -22.07 2.81
CA ASP A 508 -6.45 -21.77 4.10
C ASP A 508 -7.43 -21.30 5.20
N GLY A 509 -8.72 -21.15 4.85
CA GLY A 509 -9.83 -20.90 5.76
C GLY A 509 -10.35 -19.46 5.77
N VAL A 510 -9.77 -18.56 4.98
CA VAL A 510 -10.21 -17.16 4.84
C VAL A 510 -10.69 -16.91 3.41
N ALA A 511 -11.64 -15.99 3.24
CA ALA A 511 -12.21 -15.69 1.93
C ALA A 511 -11.54 -14.48 1.28
N ILE A 512 -11.54 -14.49 -0.06
CA ILE A 512 -10.90 -13.49 -0.92
C ILE A 512 -11.22 -12.04 -0.55
N GLU A 513 -12.48 -11.71 -0.21
CA GLU A 513 -12.86 -10.33 0.10
C GLU A 513 -12.22 -9.79 1.40
N TRP A 514 -11.88 -10.69 2.32
CA TRP A 514 -11.20 -10.33 3.56
C TRP A 514 -9.69 -10.27 3.35
N GLU A 515 -9.14 -11.24 2.61
CA GLU A 515 -7.72 -11.26 2.28
C GLU A 515 -7.32 -10.04 1.46
N ASP A 516 -8.10 -9.68 0.44
CA ASP A 516 -7.91 -8.47 -0.37
C ASP A 516 -7.90 -7.22 0.50
N LYS A 517 -8.94 -7.05 1.34
CA LYS A 517 -9.09 -5.90 2.23
C LYS A 517 -7.89 -5.71 3.15
N TYR A 518 -7.36 -6.80 3.70
CA TYR A 518 -6.26 -6.76 4.66
C TYR A 518 -4.88 -7.01 4.02
N GLY A 519 -4.83 -7.15 2.70
CA GLY A 519 -3.61 -7.21 1.91
C GLY A 519 -2.88 -8.56 1.91
N TYR A 520 -3.59 -9.67 2.15
CA TYR A 520 -3.14 -11.05 1.98
C TYR A 520 -3.26 -11.51 0.51
N ASP A 521 -2.78 -12.71 0.16
CA ASP A 521 -2.77 -13.22 -1.22
C ASP A 521 -3.80 -14.36 -1.41
N PRO A 522 -4.98 -14.09 -1.99
CA PRO A 522 -6.09 -15.05 -2.05
C PRO A 522 -5.82 -16.38 -2.78
N PHE A 523 -4.69 -16.48 -3.46
CA PHE A 523 -4.33 -17.65 -4.27
C PHE A 523 -3.06 -18.35 -3.76
N ASN A 524 -2.51 -17.91 -2.63
CA ASN A 524 -1.33 -18.51 -2.03
C ASN A 524 -1.55 -18.74 -0.53
N PRO A 525 -1.61 -20.00 -0.08
CA PRO A 525 -2.08 -20.30 1.27
C PRO A 525 -1.13 -19.73 2.31
N GLU A 526 -1.70 -18.97 3.23
CA GLU A 526 -1.08 -18.51 4.44
C GLU A 526 -1.44 -19.43 5.63
N ASN A 527 -0.88 -19.15 6.81
CA ASN A 527 -1.22 -19.91 8.02
C ASN A 527 -2.08 -19.05 8.94
N HIS A 528 -3.23 -18.59 8.44
CA HIS A 528 -4.12 -17.67 9.16
C HIS A 528 -4.52 -18.15 10.55
N ALA A 529 -4.61 -19.46 10.77
CA ALA A 529 -4.87 -20.06 12.07
C ALA A 529 -3.76 -19.82 13.13
N ASN A 530 -2.57 -19.33 12.75
CA ASN A 530 -1.45 -19.08 13.66
C ASN A 530 -0.80 -17.70 13.46
N ILE A 531 -1.36 -16.86 12.60
CA ILE A 531 -0.89 -15.48 12.40
C ILE A 531 -1.71 -14.60 13.34
N ASP A 532 -1.05 -13.98 14.31
CA ASP A 532 -1.60 -12.96 15.20
C ASP A 532 -0.65 -11.76 15.06
N THR A 533 -1.09 -10.72 14.34
CA THR A 533 -0.19 -9.66 13.88
C THR A 533 0.00 -8.56 14.93
N ASP A 534 -1.03 -8.27 15.70
CA ASP A 534 -1.10 -7.20 16.70
C ASP A 534 -0.94 -7.71 18.16
N ASN A 535 -0.89 -9.02 18.34
CA ASN A 535 -0.61 -9.76 19.58
C ASN A 535 -1.68 -9.52 20.65
N ASP A 536 -2.94 -9.53 20.25
CA ASP A 536 -4.08 -9.53 21.17
C ASP A 536 -4.56 -10.95 21.55
N GLY A 537 -3.97 -11.98 20.93
CA GLY A 537 -4.30 -13.38 21.14
C GLY A 537 -5.24 -13.94 20.08
N LEU A 538 -5.77 -13.13 19.17
CA LEU A 538 -6.64 -13.54 18.07
C LEU A 538 -5.80 -13.81 16.81
N SER A 539 -5.96 -15.00 16.27
CA SER A 539 -5.40 -15.33 14.96
C SER A 539 -6.22 -14.68 13.84
N ASN A 540 -5.63 -14.45 12.67
CA ASN A 540 -6.33 -13.95 11.50
C ASN A 540 -7.60 -14.75 11.16
N LEU A 541 -7.60 -16.06 11.42
CA LEU A 541 -8.79 -16.88 11.22
C LEU A 541 -9.91 -16.53 12.20
N GLU A 542 -9.57 -16.23 13.45
CA GLU A 542 -10.52 -15.77 14.47
C GLU A 542 -10.99 -14.34 14.19
N GLU A 543 -10.08 -13.45 13.77
CA GLU A 543 -10.39 -12.12 13.25
C GLU A 543 -11.40 -12.18 12.09
N TYR A 544 -11.21 -13.10 11.14
CA TYR A 544 -12.14 -13.34 10.05
C TYR A 544 -13.52 -13.80 10.54
N MET A 545 -13.58 -14.67 11.56
CA MET A 545 -14.84 -15.08 12.19
C MET A 545 -15.56 -13.88 12.83
N MET A 546 -14.79 -12.93 13.39
CA MET A 546 -15.27 -11.75 14.09
C MET A 546 -15.47 -10.51 13.20
N ARG A 547 -15.25 -10.61 11.89
CA ARG A 547 -15.28 -9.46 10.96
C ARG A 547 -16.57 -8.64 10.96
N TYR A 548 -17.69 -9.23 11.34
CA TYR A 548 -18.99 -8.54 11.44
C TYR A 548 -19.14 -7.74 12.73
N ASP A 549 -18.33 -8.07 13.75
CA ASP A 549 -18.23 -7.36 15.02
C ASP A 549 -17.07 -6.33 15.00
N LEU A 550 -16.62 -5.93 13.81
CA LEU A 550 -15.58 -4.92 13.58
C LEU A 550 -14.17 -5.31 14.05
N SER A 551 -13.86 -6.61 14.02
CA SER A 551 -12.49 -7.11 14.21
C SER A 551 -11.53 -6.55 13.16
N ASP A 552 -10.28 -6.27 13.54
CA ASP A 552 -9.20 -5.87 12.65
C ASP A 552 -7.88 -6.59 12.99
N PRO A 553 -7.27 -7.35 12.05
CA PRO A 553 -6.06 -8.13 12.33
C PRO A 553 -4.81 -7.29 12.64
N PHE A 554 -4.87 -5.97 12.53
CA PHE A 554 -3.77 -5.06 12.83
C PHE A 554 -4.03 -4.18 14.07
N ALA A 555 -5.20 -4.27 14.71
CA ALA A 555 -5.57 -3.45 15.84
C ALA A 555 -6.22 -4.24 16.97
N LYS A 556 -5.64 -4.10 18.16
CA LYS A 556 -5.94 -4.94 19.32
C LYS A 556 -7.41 -4.93 19.68
N ASP A 557 -8.01 -6.10 19.72
CA ASP A 557 -9.40 -6.33 20.02
C ASP A 557 -9.58 -7.18 21.29
N ILE A 558 -10.61 -6.85 22.08
CA ILE A 558 -11.06 -7.65 23.21
C ILE A 558 -12.57 -7.82 23.08
N PHE A 559 -13.02 -9.05 22.90
CA PHE A 559 -14.43 -9.38 22.82
C PHE A 559 -14.98 -9.78 24.20
N VAL A 560 -16.06 -9.15 24.64
CA VAL A 560 -16.72 -9.43 25.93
C VAL A 560 -18.20 -9.69 25.70
N GLU A 561 -18.66 -10.84 26.16
CA GLU A 561 -20.09 -11.17 26.22
C GLU A 561 -20.60 -10.96 27.65
N ILE A 562 -21.71 -10.24 27.80
CA ILE A 562 -22.33 -9.94 29.09
C ILE A 562 -23.71 -10.57 29.16
N ASP A 563 -23.83 -11.54 30.06
CA ASP A 563 -25.11 -12.10 30.47
C ASP A 563 -25.51 -11.55 31.83
N TYR A 564 -26.80 -11.42 32.07
CA TYR A 564 -27.28 -10.73 33.27
C TYR A 564 -28.54 -11.34 33.87
N MET A 565 -28.62 -11.36 35.20
CA MET A 565 -29.86 -11.65 35.89
C MET A 565 -30.85 -10.48 35.80
N PRO A 566 -32.17 -10.74 35.94
CA PRO A 566 -33.19 -9.70 35.99
C PRO A 566 -32.81 -8.58 36.96
N GLN A 567 -32.98 -7.33 36.54
CA GLN A 567 -32.67 -6.10 37.28
C GLN A 567 -31.18 -5.69 37.32
N TYR A 568 -30.27 -6.50 36.79
CA TYR A 568 -28.82 -6.21 36.81
C TYR A 568 -28.22 -5.93 35.44
N ARG A 569 -29.05 -5.69 34.42
CA ARG A 569 -28.60 -5.24 33.11
C ARG A 569 -27.73 -3.98 33.25
N ILE A 570 -26.51 -4.03 32.72
CA ILE A 570 -25.56 -2.91 32.75
C ILE A 570 -26.09 -1.71 31.97
N SER A 571 -25.69 -0.50 32.39
CA SER A 571 -26.04 0.74 31.68
C SER A 571 -25.02 1.07 30.58
N ASN A 572 -25.48 1.76 29.53
CA ASN A 572 -24.61 2.15 28.41
C ASN A 572 -23.46 3.06 28.86
N GLU A 573 -23.67 3.90 29.87
CA GLU A 573 -22.61 4.76 30.40
C GLU A 573 -21.51 3.96 31.09
N SER A 574 -21.83 2.86 31.76
CA SER A 574 -20.81 1.95 32.31
C SER A 574 -20.00 1.27 31.21
N ILE A 575 -20.65 0.81 30.14
CA ILE A 575 -20.00 0.24 28.96
C ILE A 575 -19.07 1.29 28.32
N GLN A 576 -19.54 2.52 28.15
CA GLN A 576 -18.75 3.60 27.56
C GLN A 576 -17.50 3.92 28.38
N MET A 577 -17.59 3.95 29.72
CA MET A 577 -16.41 4.16 30.56
C MET A 577 -15.33 3.08 30.33
N LEU A 578 -15.74 1.83 30.12
CA LEU A 578 -14.83 0.73 29.78
C LEU A 578 -14.19 0.95 28.40
N CYS A 579 -15.00 1.13 27.36
CA CYS A 579 -14.49 1.36 26.00
C CYS A 579 -13.57 2.58 25.92
N ASP A 580 -13.90 3.66 26.62
CA ASP A 580 -13.10 4.89 26.66
C ASP A 580 -11.72 4.64 27.31
N ALA A 581 -11.65 3.84 28.38
CA ALA A 581 -10.38 3.50 29.03
C ALA A 581 -9.45 2.75 28.09
N PHE A 582 -9.92 1.66 27.46
CA PHE A 582 -9.11 0.85 26.53
C PHE A 582 -8.76 1.60 25.24
N SER A 583 -9.67 2.41 24.71
CA SER A 583 -9.45 3.13 23.44
C SER A 583 -8.26 4.12 23.49
N LYS A 584 -7.95 4.68 24.67
CA LYS A 584 -6.77 5.53 24.91
C LYS A 584 -5.45 4.79 24.73
N HIS A 585 -5.48 3.47 24.85
CA HIS A 585 -4.35 2.56 24.71
C HIS A 585 -4.36 1.79 23.39
N ASN A 586 -5.15 2.24 22.41
CA ASN A 586 -5.33 1.58 21.11
C ASN A 586 -5.77 0.12 21.24
N ILE A 587 -6.64 -0.16 22.22
CA ILE A 587 -7.32 -1.45 22.36
C ILE A 587 -8.82 -1.18 22.20
N THR A 588 -9.46 -1.93 21.32
CA THR A 588 -10.90 -1.89 21.12
C THR A 588 -11.56 -2.92 22.03
N LEU A 589 -12.54 -2.45 22.80
CA LEU A 589 -13.35 -3.32 23.63
C LEU A 589 -14.72 -3.49 22.99
N HIS A 590 -14.98 -4.69 22.45
CA HIS A 590 -16.22 -5.09 21.81
C HIS A 590 -17.13 -5.74 22.85
N ILE A 591 -18.13 -4.99 23.34
CA ILE A 591 -19.04 -5.47 24.40
C ILE A 591 -20.41 -5.81 23.80
N LYS A 592 -20.80 -7.08 23.92
CA LYS A 592 -22.14 -7.57 23.57
C LYS A 592 -22.92 -7.92 24.84
N VAL A 593 -24.08 -7.30 25.05
CA VAL A 593 -25.02 -7.69 26.12
C VAL A 593 -26.03 -8.67 25.52
N ASP A 594 -25.95 -9.95 25.89
CA ASP A 594 -26.64 -11.06 25.20
C ASP A 594 -27.84 -11.57 26.02
N ASP A 595 -27.64 -12.55 26.91
CA ASP A 595 -28.74 -13.31 27.50
C ASP A 595 -29.17 -12.83 28.91
N GLU A 596 -30.48 -12.98 29.19
CA GLU A 596 -31.02 -12.85 30.54
C GLU A 596 -30.98 -14.21 31.27
N LEU A 597 -30.17 -14.28 32.33
CA LEU A 597 -29.96 -15.47 33.17
C LEU A 597 -31.09 -15.67 34.18
N PRO A 598 -31.38 -16.92 34.61
CA PRO A 598 -32.37 -17.17 35.63
C PRO A 598 -31.94 -16.58 36.98
N TYR A 599 -32.83 -15.80 37.60
CA TYR A 599 -32.55 -15.17 38.87
C TYR A 599 -32.25 -16.20 39.97
N ARG A 600 -31.14 -16.00 40.68
CA ARG A 600 -30.83 -16.62 41.96
C ARG A 600 -30.20 -15.58 42.88
N GLU A 601 -30.60 -15.59 44.14
CA GLU A 601 -30.08 -14.63 45.11
C GLU A 601 -28.55 -14.77 45.28
N ARG A 602 -28.03 -16.00 45.28
CA ARG A 602 -26.59 -16.27 45.37
C ARG A 602 -26.16 -17.32 44.36
N ILE A 603 -25.02 -17.08 43.74
CA ILE A 603 -24.34 -17.95 42.79
C ILE A 603 -23.02 -18.43 43.39
N TYR A 604 -22.71 -19.71 43.23
CA TYR A 604 -21.39 -20.27 43.53
C TYR A 604 -20.70 -20.70 42.22
N TYR A 605 -19.41 -21.06 42.29
CA TYR A 605 -18.63 -21.44 41.11
C TYR A 605 -19.20 -22.61 40.30
N LYS A 606 -20.00 -23.49 40.93
CA LYS A 606 -20.68 -24.53 40.18
C LYS A 606 -21.72 -23.92 39.24
N GLU A 607 -22.63 -23.11 39.76
CA GLU A 607 -23.67 -22.45 38.98
C GLU A 607 -23.08 -21.49 37.93
N ALA A 608 -21.98 -20.79 38.26
CA ALA A 608 -21.29 -19.93 37.29
C ALA A 608 -20.76 -20.71 36.09
N ARG A 609 -20.19 -21.91 36.31
CA ARG A 609 -19.76 -22.81 35.24
C ARG A 609 -20.92 -23.45 34.50
N ASP A 610 -22.02 -23.76 35.20
CA ASP A 610 -23.25 -24.23 34.55
C ASP A 610 -23.77 -23.15 33.57
N PHE A 611 -23.74 -21.86 33.95
CA PHE A 611 -24.09 -20.76 33.04
C PHE A 611 -23.12 -20.60 31.86
N TYR A 612 -21.82 -20.66 32.09
CA TYR A 612 -20.81 -20.65 31.02
C TYR A 612 -21.07 -21.78 30.00
N TRP A 613 -21.40 -22.98 30.47
CA TRP A 613 -21.67 -24.10 29.58
C TRP A 613 -23.01 -23.95 28.83
N ASP A 614 -24.08 -23.60 29.55
CA ASP A 614 -25.44 -23.63 29.01
C ASP A 614 -25.77 -22.40 28.15
N TYR A 615 -25.26 -21.21 28.48
CA TYR A 615 -25.60 -19.94 27.83
C TYR A 615 -24.50 -19.44 26.90
N PHE A 616 -23.26 -19.38 27.38
CA PHE A 616 -22.13 -18.90 26.56
C PHE A 616 -21.73 -19.91 25.48
N LEU A 617 -21.39 -21.14 25.87
CA LEU A 617 -21.00 -22.19 24.92
C LEU A 617 -22.18 -22.92 24.27
N ASN A 618 -23.41 -22.71 24.75
CA ASN A 618 -24.60 -23.41 24.26
C ASN A 618 -24.46 -24.95 24.24
N GLY A 619 -23.75 -25.49 25.24
CA GLY A 619 -23.45 -26.91 25.37
C GLY A 619 -22.47 -27.48 24.34
N ASN A 620 -21.74 -26.63 23.61
CA ASN A 620 -20.78 -27.01 22.57
C ASN A 620 -19.36 -26.54 22.90
N ALA A 621 -18.46 -27.48 23.23
CA ALA A 621 -17.05 -27.18 23.48
C ALA A 621 -16.29 -26.62 22.26
N ASN A 622 -16.80 -26.81 21.04
CA ASN A 622 -16.24 -26.22 19.82
C ASN A 622 -17.03 -24.97 19.39
N SER A 623 -17.67 -24.27 20.34
CA SER A 623 -18.29 -22.99 20.05
C SER A 623 -17.22 -22.02 19.55
N PRO A 624 -17.46 -21.24 18.47
CA PRO A 624 -16.51 -20.24 18.00
C PRO A 624 -16.28 -19.13 19.03
N LYS A 625 -17.15 -18.98 20.04
CA LYS A 625 -16.92 -18.04 21.15
C LYS A 625 -15.77 -18.45 22.06
N HIS A 626 -15.51 -19.76 22.18
CA HIS A 626 -14.45 -20.31 23.03
C HIS A 626 -13.10 -19.92 22.47
N GLY A 627 -12.27 -19.28 23.29
CA GLY A 627 -10.99 -18.74 22.82
C GLY A 627 -11.13 -17.48 21.97
N ILE A 628 -12.26 -16.78 21.98
CA ILE A 628 -12.37 -15.43 21.38
C ILE A 628 -12.93 -14.44 22.41
N TYR A 629 -14.00 -14.82 23.10
CA TYR A 629 -14.71 -13.95 24.03
C TYR A 629 -14.29 -14.17 25.48
N HIS A 630 -14.26 -13.08 26.24
CA HIS A 630 -14.36 -13.11 27.69
C HIS A 630 -15.83 -13.15 28.11
N TYR A 631 -16.18 -14.06 29.02
CA TYR A 631 -17.55 -14.23 29.48
C TYR A 631 -17.82 -13.52 30.81
N LEU A 632 -18.72 -12.54 30.83
CA LEU A 632 -19.10 -11.77 32.02
C LEU A 632 -20.53 -12.09 32.44
N ILE A 633 -20.73 -12.49 33.70
CA ILE A 633 -22.07 -12.66 34.28
C ILE A 633 -22.37 -11.63 35.37
N LEU A 634 -23.52 -10.98 35.25
CA LEU A 634 -24.04 -10.00 36.21
C LEU A 634 -25.08 -10.66 37.11
N VAL A 635 -24.72 -10.96 38.36
CA VAL A 635 -25.53 -11.75 39.30
C VAL A 635 -25.87 -10.95 40.55
N ALA A 636 -26.83 -11.41 41.37
CA ALA A 636 -27.15 -10.74 42.63
C ALA A 636 -25.96 -10.78 43.62
N TYR A 637 -25.64 -11.94 44.18
CA TYR A 637 -24.47 -12.17 45.03
C TYR A 637 -23.60 -13.32 44.52
N GLY A 638 -22.28 -13.19 44.64
CA GLY A 638 -21.30 -14.20 44.21
C GLY A 638 -20.85 -15.17 45.32
N PRO A 639 -19.85 -16.03 45.03
CA PRO A 639 -19.28 -16.99 45.97
C PRO A 639 -18.47 -16.33 47.10
N GLY A 640 -17.81 -15.21 46.79
CA GLY A 640 -16.97 -14.47 47.73
C GLY A 640 -17.73 -13.44 48.59
N ALA A 641 -16.99 -12.82 49.52
CA ALA A 641 -17.47 -11.68 50.30
C ALA A 641 -17.33 -10.33 49.55
N ARG A 642 -16.68 -10.35 48.37
CA ARG A 642 -16.37 -9.19 47.53
C ARG A 642 -17.27 -9.13 46.29
N GLY A 643 -17.21 -7.99 45.60
CA GLY A 643 -18.15 -7.64 44.54
C GLY A 643 -17.87 -8.26 43.16
N GLY A 644 -16.71 -8.86 42.93
CA GLY A 644 -16.33 -9.48 41.65
C GLY A 644 -15.38 -10.67 41.86
N ASN A 645 -15.32 -11.58 40.87
CA ASN A 645 -14.33 -12.65 40.78
C ASN A 645 -14.09 -13.05 39.31
N ALA A 646 -12.83 -13.18 38.90
CA ALA A 646 -12.44 -13.99 37.75
C ALA A 646 -12.56 -15.50 38.07
N PHE A 647 -12.91 -16.32 37.09
CA PHE A 647 -13.02 -17.77 37.25
C PHE A 647 -12.73 -18.52 35.96
N VAL A 648 -12.47 -19.83 36.09
CA VAL A 648 -12.31 -20.74 34.94
C VAL A 648 -13.67 -21.35 34.61
N GLY A 649 -14.22 -21.00 33.46
CA GLY A 649 -15.46 -21.56 32.93
C GLY A 649 -15.29 -23.02 32.51
N TYR A 650 -14.34 -23.25 31.60
CA TYR A 650 -14.04 -24.56 31.04
C TYR A 650 -12.56 -24.95 31.19
N ASP A 651 -11.65 -24.29 30.50
CA ASP A 651 -10.22 -24.64 30.43
C ASP A 651 -9.26 -23.48 30.69
N ASN A 652 -9.70 -22.23 30.49
CA ASN A 652 -8.91 -21.03 30.76
C ASN A 652 -9.61 -20.03 31.69
N CYS A 653 -8.83 -19.10 32.25
CA CYS A 653 -9.30 -17.94 33.00
C CYS A 653 -9.79 -16.84 32.04
N ASP A 654 -10.96 -17.09 31.44
CA ASP A 654 -11.63 -16.24 30.44
C ASP A 654 -12.98 -15.68 30.95
N SER A 655 -13.33 -15.94 32.20
CA SER A 655 -14.66 -15.65 32.74
C SER A 655 -14.63 -14.73 33.96
N ILE A 656 -15.67 -13.90 34.08
CA ILE A 656 -15.85 -12.89 35.13
C ILE A 656 -17.25 -13.00 35.72
N LEU A 657 -17.35 -12.92 37.04
CA LEU A 657 -18.60 -12.79 37.77
C LEU A 657 -18.63 -11.46 38.51
N LEU A 658 -19.69 -10.67 38.32
CA LEU A 658 -19.96 -9.45 39.08
C LEU A 658 -21.18 -9.62 40.00
N ALA A 659 -21.00 -9.41 41.30
CA ALA A 659 -22.06 -9.38 42.31
C ALA A 659 -22.71 -7.99 42.37
N CYS A 660 -23.66 -7.77 41.46
CA CYS A 660 -24.35 -6.51 41.26
C CYS A 660 -25.16 -6.03 42.48
N GLN A 661 -25.79 -6.94 43.23
CA GLN A 661 -26.54 -6.55 44.43
C GLN A 661 -25.62 -6.00 45.51
N TYR A 662 -24.42 -6.59 45.67
CA TYR A 662 -23.40 -6.08 46.59
C TYR A 662 -23.10 -4.60 46.31
N ILE A 663 -22.90 -4.20 45.05
CA ILE A 663 -22.68 -2.79 44.69
C ILE A 663 -23.95 -1.95 44.96
N ASN A 664 -25.12 -2.47 44.59
CA ASN A 664 -26.39 -1.76 44.70
C ASN A 664 -26.78 -1.41 46.15
N ASP A 665 -26.34 -2.23 47.12
CA ASP A 665 -26.62 -2.05 48.55
C ASP A 665 -26.00 -0.76 49.13
N TRP A 666 -24.91 -0.26 48.55
CA TRP A 666 -24.18 0.90 49.09
C TRP A 666 -23.79 1.98 48.06
N ARG A 667 -24.02 1.76 46.74
CA ARG A 667 -23.89 2.77 45.69
C ARG A 667 -25.21 3.02 44.97
N ILE A 668 -25.45 4.28 44.60
CA ILE A 668 -26.64 4.75 43.86
C ILE A 668 -26.25 5.72 42.74
N GLY A 669 -27.12 5.87 41.73
CA GLY A 669 -26.95 6.86 40.65
C GLY A 669 -25.63 6.69 39.88
N GLU A 670 -24.98 7.81 39.54
CA GLU A 670 -23.72 7.80 38.79
C GLU A 670 -22.59 7.03 39.49
N LYS A 671 -22.51 7.10 40.82
CA LYS A 671 -21.51 6.32 41.58
C LYS A 671 -21.71 4.81 41.43
N ARG A 672 -22.95 4.35 41.22
CA ARG A 672 -23.23 2.93 40.93
C ARG A 672 -22.75 2.56 39.53
N LYS A 673 -23.01 3.41 38.53
CA LYS A 673 -22.54 3.19 37.15
C LYS A 673 -21.02 3.12 37.08
N THR A 674 -20.32 4.04 37.73
CA THR A 674 -18.85 4.01 37.86
C THR A 674 -18.37 2.76 38.59
N ALA A 675 -19.04 2.35 39.68
CA ALA A 675 -18.65 1.15 40.41
C ALA A 675 -18.83 -0.14 39.59
N TYR A 676 -19.86 -0.24 38.73
CA TYR A 676 -20.01 -1.37 37.80
C TYR A 676 -18.85 -1.41 36.81
N ALA A 677 -18.57 -0.29 36.12
CA ALA A 677 -17.48 -0.23 35.15
C ALA A 677 -16.11 -0.49 35.80
N SER A 678 -15.84 0.13 36.95
CA SER A 678 -14.57 0.00 37.68
C SER A 678 -14.31 -1.44 38.10
N LEU A 679 -15.33 -2.12 38.63
CA LEU A 679 -15.17 -3.50 39.09
C LEU A 679 -15.17 -4.51 37.94
N ILE A 680 -15.90 -4.27 36.84
CA ILE A 680 -15.76 -5.08 35.62
C ILE A 680 -14.33 -4.98 35.08
N MET A 681 -13.79 -3.76 35.00
CA MET A 681 -12.42 -3.54 34.56
C MET A 681 -11.40 -4.21 35.49
N HIS A 682 -11.62 -4.14 36.81
CA HIS A 682 -10.80 -4.83 37.79
C HIS A 682 -10.71 -6.34 37.49
N GLU A 683 -11.84 -7.01 37.34
CA GLU A 683 -11.86 -8.45 37.07
C GLU A 683 -11.37 -8.83 35.66
N LEU A 684 -11.59 -7.93 34.68
CA LEU A 684 -11.00 -8.07 33.35
C LEU A 684 -9.47 -7.99 33.44
N GLY A 685 -8.89 -7.21 34.35
CA GLY A 685 -7.45 -7.17 34.59
C GLY A 685 -6.86 -8.53 34.93
N HIS A 686 -7.58 -9.35 35.70
CA HIS A 686 -7.17 -10.74 35.99
C HIS A 686 -7.26 -11.65 34.75
N ASN A 687 -8.23 -11.43 33.87
CA ASN A 687 -8.33 -12.11 32.58
C ASN A 687 -7.24 -11.67 31.59
N LEU A 688 -6.55 -10.56 31.89
CA LEU A 688 -5.41 -10.03 31.16
C LEU A 688 -4.09 -10.24 31.93
N GLY A 689 -4.06 -11.20 32.85
CA GLY A 689 -2.83 -11.66 33.50
C GLY A 689 -2.31 -10.82 34.67
N LEU A 690 -3.08 -9.89 35.21
CA LEU A 690 -2.66 -9.08 36.37
C LEU A 690 -3.09 -9.72 37.69
N PHE A 691 -2.14 -10.07 38.57
CA PHE A 691 -2.40 -10.68 39.87
C PHE A 691 -1.60 -10.02 41.01
N GLU A 692 -1.89 -10.39 42.27
CA GLU A 692 -1.26 -9.84 43.47
C GLU A 692 0.28 -9.98 43.50
N ASP A 693 0.82 -11.00 42.84
CA ASP A 693 2.26 -11.26 42.73
C ASP A 693 2.97 -10.37 41.70
N ASP A 694 2.25 -9.76 40.76
CA ASP A 694 2.85 -8.84 39.78
C ASP A 694 3.21 -7.52 40.45
N PHE A 695 2.24 -6.92 41.14
CA PHE A 695 2.41 -5.69 41.89
C PHE A 695 1.71 -5.80 43.23
N GLY A 696 2.44 -5.60 44.33
CA GLY A 696 1.86 -5.75 45.68
C GLY A 696 0.77 -4.75 46.06
N GLY A 697 0.33 -3.88 45.15
CA GLY A 697 -0.87 -3.03 45.31
C GLY A 697 -2.15 -3.65 44.74
N ILE A 698 -2.04 -4.63 43.84
CA ILE A 698 -3.15 -5.42 43.29
C ILE A 698 -3.74 -6.28 44.40
N ASP A 699 -5.06 -6.26 44.55
CA ASP A 699 -5.81 -7.04 45.54
C ASP A 699 -5.34 -6.93 46.99
N ASN A 700 -4.60 -5.88 47.31
CA ASN A 700 -3.99 -5.78 48.61
C ASN A 700 -5.06 -5.41 49.65
N GLU A 701 -5.39 -6.37 50.51
CA GLU A 701 -6.36 -6.22 51.60
C GLU A 701 -6.08 -5.03 52.52
N SER A 702 -4.81 -4.63 52.66
CA SER A 702 -4.41 -3.47 53.46
C SER A 702 -4.65 -2.11 52.77
N CYS A 703 -5.19 -2.09 51.55
CA CYS A 703 -5.60 -0.88 50.81
C CYS A 703 -7.06 -0.47 51.03
N ASN A 704 -7.89 -1.27 51.72
CA ASN A 704 -9.33 -1.01 51.85
C ASN A 704 -9.70 0.16 52.78
N ALA A 705 -8.82 0.55 53.72
CA ALA A 705 -9.19 1.53 54.74
C ALA A 705 -8.02 2.40 55.23
N PRO A 706 -8.25 3.68 55.59
CA PRO A 706 -7.18 4.61 56.01
C PRO A 706 -6.37 4.21 57.25
N TRP A 707 -6.85 3.26 58.05
CA TRP A 707 -6.11 2.74 59.22
C TRP A 707 -5.21 1.55 58.89
N LEU A 708 -5.22 1.06 57.66
CA LEU A 708 -4.36 -0.03 57.18
C LEU A 708 -3.14 0.53 56.41
N PRO A 709 -1.98 -0.13 56.46
CA PRO A 709 -0.73 0.43 55.91
C PRO A 709 -0.73 0.53 54.37
N GLY A 710 -1.34 -0.41 53.65
CA GLY A 710 -1.41 -0.41 52.19
C GLY A 710 -2.12 0.82 51.63
N TYR A 711 -3.15 1.31 52.32
CA TYR A 711 -3.96 2.46 51.91
C TYR A 711 -3.10 3.69 51.60
N TRP A 712 -2.05 3.92 52.40
CA TRP A 712 -1.10 5.01 52.21
C TRP A 712 0.11 4.61 51.36
N LYS A 713 0.61 3.38 51.54
CA LYS A 713 1.78 2.89 50.79
C LYS A 713 1.54 2.91 49.28
N TYR A 714 0.33 2.52 48.85
CA TYR A 714 -0.09 2.43 47.46
C TYR A 714 -1.09 3.55 47.11
N GLU A 715 -1.01 4.70 47.78
CA GLU A 715 -1.87 5.86 47.47
C GLU A 715 -1.70 6.33 46.02
N ASN A 716 -0.47 6.32 45.52
CA ASN A 716 -0.17 6.74 44.15
C ASN A 716 -0.55 5.70 43.11
N TYR A 717 -0.81 4.45 43.51
CA TYR A 717 -1.18 3.39 42.58
C TYR A 717 -2.63 3.57 42.09
N LYS A 718 -2.82 4.44 41.09
CA LYS A 718 -4.12 4.83 40.54
C LYS A 718 -4.62 3.79 39.55
N SER A 719 -5.04 2.64 40.08
CA SER A 719 -5.58 1.53 39.31
C SER A 719 -6.85 0.99 39.93
N CYS A 720 -7.81 0.56 39.12
CA CYS A 720 -8.98 -0.17 39.61
C CYS A 720 -8.61 -1.49 40.32
N LEU A 721 -7.42 -2.06 40.07
CA LEU A 721 -6.89 -3.25 40.75
C LEU A 721 -6.51 -3.01 42.22
N ASN A 722 -6.32 -1.74 42.59
CA ASN A 722 -6.09 -1.36 43.98
C ASN A 722 -7.43 -1.20 44.70
N TYR A 723 -7.63 -1.92 45.81
CA TYR A 723 -8.89 -1.85 46.55
C TYR A 723 -9.27 -0.46 47.06
N ARG A 724 -8.31 0.47 47.16
CA ARG A 724 -8.60 1.89 47.43
C ARG A 724 -9.46 2.54 46.32
N TYR A 725 -9.35 2.08 45.08
CA TYR A 725 -9.95 2.69 43.89
C TYR A 725 -10.92 1.78 43.11
N SER A 726 -10.99 0.48 43.44
CA SER A 726 -11.82 -0.57 42.81
C SER A 726 -13.32 -0.31 42.59
N PHE A 727 -13.88 0.77 43.13
CA PHE A 727 -15.27 1.16 42.92
C PHE A 727 -15.44 2.63 42.51
N GLU A 728 -14.34 3.33 42.23
CA GLU A 728 -14.31 4.79 42.00
C GLU A 728 -13.50 5.20 40.77
N LEU A 729 -12.60 4.35 40.27
CA LEU A 729 -11.73 4.63 39.12
C LEU A 729 -11.94 3.61 38.01
N VAL A 730 -12.22 4.06 36.79
CA VAL A 730 -12.28 3.21 35.59
C VAL A 730 -11.03 3.47 34.77
N ASP A 731 -9.91 2.93 35.23
CA ASP A 731 -8.63 2.94 34.53
C ASP A 731 -7.70 1.92 35.20
N TYR A 732 -6.68 1.48 34.46
CA TYR A 732 -5.49 0.89 35.06
C TYR A 732 -4.43 1.97 35.24
N SER A 733 -3.42 1.70 36.06
CA SER A 733 -2.36 2.68 36.22
C SER A 733 -1.36 2.65 35.05
N ASP A 734 -0.89 3.83 34.64
CA ASP A 734 0.20 4.03 33.69
C ASP A 734 1.58 4.20 34.37
N GLY A 735 1.65 4.07 35.70
CA GLY A 735 2.87 4.21 36.50
C GLY A 735 3.40 5.65 36.63
N SER A 736 2.64 6.66 36.20
CA SER A 736 3.11 8.05 36.14
C SER A 736 3.02 8.83 37.47
N HIS A 737 2.36 8.29 38.50
CA HIS A 737 2.02 8.99 39.74
C HIS A 737 3.07 8.85 40.86
N GLY A 738 4.26 8.32 40.55
CA GLY A 738 5.42 8.34 41.45
C GLY A 738 5.61 7.05 42.25
N ILE A 739 6.06 7.16 43.51
CA ILE A 739 6.50 5.98 44.27
C ILE A 739 5.35 4.99 44.51
N ASN A 740 5.64 3.70 44.28
CA ASN A 740 4.69 2.58 44.36
C ASN A 740 3.49 2.73 43.41
N ASP A 741 3.59 3.55 42.37
CA ASP A 741 2.69 3.48 41.23
C ASP A 741 3.30 2.53 40.19
N PHE A 742 2.54 1.52 39.77
CA PHE A 742 2.99 0.49 38.85
C PHE A 742 2.26 0.64 37.53
N ASN A 743 2.93 0.33 36.42
CA ASN A 743 2.33 0.44 35.09
C ASN A 743 1.62 -0.86 34.72
N ASP A 744 0.32 -0.90 34.97
CA ASP A 744 -0.54 -2.04 34.66
C ASP A 744 -0.77 -2.15 33.15
N TRP A 745 -0.97 -1.02 32.47
CA TRP A 745 -1.19 -0.97 31.01
C TRP A 745 -0.04 -1.55 30.20
N GLU A 746 1.20 -1.42 30.69
CA GLU A 746 2.37 -2.06 30.07
C GLU A 746 2.48 -3.56 30.41
N LYS A 747 1.80 -4.00 31.47
CA LYS A 747 1.94 -5.35 32.04
C LYS A 747 0.83 -6.30 31.62
N ILE A 748 -0.34 -5.81 31.19
CA ILE A 748 -1.41 -6.67 30.68
C ILE A 748 -0.91 -7.60 29.57
N ASP A 749 -1.38 -8.83 29.60
CA ASP A 749 -1.18 -9.86 28.59
C ASP A 749 -2.52 -10.15 27.94
N LEU A 750 -2.71 -9.63 26.73
CA LEU A 750 -3.94 -9.83 25.97
C LEU A 750 -4.16 -11.31 25.60
N THR A 751 -3.10 -12.11 25.55
CA THR A 751 -3.17 -13.54 25.19
C THR A 751 -3.50 -14.45 26.37
N PHE A 752 -3.56 -13.91 27.59
CA PHE A 752 -3.65 -14.69 28.83
C PHE A 752 -4.89 -15.58 28.87
N PHE A 753 -6.03 -15.12 28.35
CA PHE A 753 -7.29 -15.88 28.35
C PHE A 753 -7.25 -17.16 27.51
N LYS A 754 -6.24 -17.36 26.65
CA LYS A 754 -6.02 -18.62 25.91
C LYS A 754 -4.95 -19.53 26.52
N ASN A 755 -4.06 -18.95 27.32
CA ASN A 755 -2.86 -19.61 27.85
C ASN A 755 -2.73 -19.39 29.36
N SER A 756 -3.86 -19.36 30.06
CA SER A 756 -3.88 -18.99 31.47
C SER A 756 -3.16 -20.05 32.31
N TYR A 757 -2.28 -19.60 33.19
CA TYR A 757 -1.67 -20.43 34.21
C TYR A 757 -2.24 -19.97 35.55
N TYR A 758 -3.28 -20.65 36.02
CA TYR A 758 -3.78 -20.42 37.38
C TYR A 758 -2.86 -21.15 38.37
N TYR A 759 -2.59 -20.58 39.55
CA TYR A 759 -1.75 -21.20 40.59
C TYR A 759 -1.96 -22.73 40.65
N GLU A 760 -0.91 -23.50 40.30
CA GLU A 760 -0.91 -24.97 40.44
C GLU A 760 -1.16 -25.43 41.88
#